data_AF-A0A1W6LM77-F1
#
_entry.id   AF-A0A1W6LM77-F1
#
_cell.length_a   1.000
_cell.length_b   1.000
_cell.length_c   1.000
_cell.angle_alpha   90.00
_cell.angle_beta   90.00
_cell.angle_gamma   90.00
#
_symmetry.space_group_name_H-M   'P 1'
#
loop_
_entity.id
_entity.type
_entity.pdbx_description
1 polymer ?
#
loop_
_entity_poly.entity_id
_entity_poly.type
_entity_poly.pdbx_seq_one_letter_code
_entity_poly.pdbx_strand_id
1 'polypeptide(L)'
;MRQLTIFLFVFISGFSIAASSQDYVSVSGSGGWCWFGDPRGVCYNGNVYTGWVSGDGSIFAGKYNIESGITDTYNLHPKFQKDDHNNPSVLITPSGKIAMFYTKHGGGPMYMRVTHRPEDISVWDVEQEIKNFNHPENRGITYPNPYMLSEEDNRVYMFWRGINYEPTVSYNDDVYNVKTWSKPEQLFKSGPHPEHGRNVRPYTKIASNGKDEIHFVFTDGHPRQWPENSIYYMYYKAGNFYNAEDKKIGSIENLPIEKSKASVVYKADKQKGRGWNWDVALDSSGNPVIVYARMPEETDHRYHYARWDGSKWVDNKICDAGKWFPQTPKGKKEREPHYSPGIALDHSNPNVVYLSKRRINGNLEIYRYETENLGKTWNTESVTENSAYGNVRPYVIRNHPEDGPALMWEQIHYYQHYTKFNAAIKIDVLRDERNLSAEKPSARSVRNYMRRVADWQIKNPSRHHTADWTHGALYAGMTEWAEMAADDKYFDYLIEMGERNNWAPHRRKYHADDFTVCQMYLKLYEKYREKKMIEKTRQRLDWILKNRSDVEIVPFSGKTQERWSWCDALFMAPPVWAKMAAITGEKKYENFMIEEWKYTTEKLFDKKENLYYRDSRYFDKREKNGEKVFWSRGNGWVMGGLVRTMEYLGKDHPQIGYFENLYKKMARKIASIQQPDGLWHSSLLDPETYSTPESSGSGFYLYALAWGVNHGLLEREEYLPHIMKGWNSLSSNVHSDGMLGYTQPIGADPRNITEEQTEVYGVGAFLLAGSEVYKIAVEEKISEAQELRVSNYANVDVSYGAVSIDPDEIRGIDLSKAGVISAENYKISQTQLVDNDLDGEMDEFLFQASLDAGESKKYFIIKDAKITLPNLRTYSRYVPERKDDYMWENDLIGFRAYGPKLAKEGANSGFDCWLKEVEYPTTNNRYFTAQHGRTYHSYFGEGYDPYHVGSSAGCGGLSLWENGRRVHSSVYDEYKRIANGPIRSIFELTYDDSWKRNGKSLKEIKRFTIDLNSWFTKIESSFSGEDASSQQFAVGITTHNGKASAELGIASILCSEMIDGTYLGAGAVLAEPQPEKTMEIRVDKPDQSHAFIITEPTDKPIVYYTGFGWEKQGIETEEQWQEEINELKERIKNPLKVEIHK
;
A
#
# COMPACT_ATOMS: atom_id res chain seq x y z
N MET A 1 -5.48 24.70 -46.25
CA MET A 1 -6.95 24.68 -46.12
C MET A 1 -7.38 23.27 -45.73
N ARG A 2 -7.53 23.00 -44.44
CA ARG A 2 -8.08 21.74 -43.91
C ARG A 2 -9.36 22.09 -43.17
N GLN A 3 -10.47 21.45 -43.55
CA GLN A 3 -11.79 21.65 -42.98
C GLN A 3 -11.81 21.19 -41.52
N LEU A 4 -12.24 22.10 -40.63
CA LEU A 4 -12.59 21.80 -39.25
C LEU A 4 -13.99 21.18 -39.24
N THR A 5 -14.11 19.92 -38.82
CA THR A 5 -15.39 19.30 -38.49
C THR A 5 -15.78 19.72 -37.08
N ILE A 6 -16.71 20.66 -36.96
CA ILE A 6 -17.30 21.09 -35.70
C ILE A 6 -18.34 20.05 -35.30
N PHE A 7 -18.11 19.31 -34.22
CA PHE A 7 -19.15 18.54 -33.55
C PHE A 7 -20.07 19.50 -32.78
N LEU A 8 -21.27 19.70 -33.31
CA LEU A 8 -22.34 20.44 -32.66
C LEU A 8 -23.00 19.52 -31.62
N PHE A 9 -22.66 19.69 -30.33
CA PHE A 9 -23.42 19.05 -29.25
C PHE A 9 -24.80 19.71 -29.16
N VAL A 10 -25.83 18.98 -29.57
CA VAL A 10 -27.22 19.33 -29.30
C VAL A 10 -27.48 19.04 -27.82
N PHE A 11 -27.59 20.08 -26.99
CA PHE A 11 -28.11 19.97 -25.63
C PHE A 11 -29.59 19.56 -25.70
N ILE A 12 -29.85 18.26 -25.61
CA ILE A 12 -31.16 17.77 -25.16
C ILE A 12 -31.12 17.88 -23.64
N SER A 13 -31.88 18.82 -23.08
CA SER A 13 -32.14 18.90 -21.65
C SER A 13 -32.97 17.69 -21.21
N GLY A 14 -32.32 16.55 -21.01
CA GLY A 14 -32.86 15.41 -20.32
C GLY A 14 -32.79 15.66 -18.82
N PHE A 15 -33.91 15.53 -18.11
CA PHE A 15 -33.91 15.43 -16.66
C PHE A 15 -33.02 14.25 -16.26
N SER A 16 -31.83 14.52 -15.70
CA SER A 16 -31.00 13.50 -15.06
C SER A 16 -31.77 12.93 -13.87
N ILE A 17 -32.03 11.63 -13.87
CA ILE A 17 -32.59 10.92 -12.71
C ILE A 17 -31.43 10.65 -11.77
N ALA A 18 -31.52 11.11 -10.52
CA ALA A 18 -30.49 10.85 -9.52
C ALA A 18 -30.32 9.33 -9.28
N ALA A 19 -29.06 8.90 -9.14
CA ALA A 19 -28.70 7.48 -9.02
C ALA A 19 -29.00 6.91 -7.62
N SER A 20 -29.06 5.58 -7.51
CA SER A 20 -29.14 4.91 -6.21
C SER A 20 -27.81 5.03 -5.46
N SER A 21 -27.83 5.08 -4.13
CA SER A 21 -26.56 5.11 -3.37
C SER A 21 -25.73 3.82 -3.50
N GLN A 22 -26.28 2.75 -4.07
CA GLN A 22 -25.52 1.55 -4.45
C GLN A 22 -24.64 1.79 -5.68
N ASP A 23 -25.00 2.75 -6.52
CA ASP A 23 -24.29 3.12 -7.74
C ASP A 23 -23.08 4.00 -7.45
N TYR A 24 -22.86 4.42 -6.20
CA TYR A 24 -21.70 5.24 -5.81
C TYR A 24 -20.55 4.41 -5.23
N VAL A 25 -19.32 4.88 -5.48
CA VAL A 25 -18.07 4.25 -5.01
C VAL A 25 -18.09 4.15 -3.48
N SER A 26 -17.62 3.00 -2.98
CA SER A 26 -17.46 2.75 -1.55
C SER A 26 -15.99 2.87 -1.19
N VAL A 27 -15.62 3.86 -0.38
CA VAL A 27 -14.22 4.03 0.08
C VAL A 27 -13.90 3.13 1.28
N SER A 28 -14.92 2.52 1.89
CA SER A 28 -14.77 1.53 2.96
C SER A 28 -15.59 0.28 2.67
N GLY A 29 -15.15 -0.87 3.19
CA GLY A 29 -15.94 -2.12 3.17
C GLY A 29 -17.01 -2.12 4.26
N SER A 30 -16.58 -1.94 5.51
CA SER A 30 -17.43 -1.62 6.66
C SER A 30 -16.85 -0.40 7.35
N GLY A 31 -17.65 0.66 7.51
CA GLY A 31 -17.20 1.92 8.09
C GLY A 31 -18.34 2.78 8.61
N GLY A 32 -18.16 3.34 9.80
CA GLY A 32 -19.06 4.29 10.44
C GLY A 32 -18.32 5.54 10.93
N TRP A 33 -19.09 6.61 11.13
CA TRP A 33 -18.60 7.91 11.60
C TRP A 33 -19.43 8.45 12.75
N CYS A 34 -18.82 9.29 13.59
CA CYS A 34 -19.53 10.30 14.35
C CYS A 34 -19.33 11.67 13.69
N TRP A 35 -20.36 12.52 13.68
CA TRP A 35 -20.28 13.84 13.05
C TRP A 35 -19.55 14.90 13.89
N PHE A 36 -19.06 14.56 15.09
CA PHE A 36 -18.34 15.49 15.98
C PHE A 36 -16.81 15.38 15.92
N GLY A 37 -16.24 14.32 15.33
CA GLY A 37 -14.79 14.24 15.10
C GLY A 37 -14.47 14.63 13.66
N ASP A 38 -13.94 15.84 13.45
CA ASP A 38 -13.57 16.38 12.13
C ASP A 38 -12.10 16.86 12.14
N PRO A 39 -11.40 16.94 10.98
CA PRO A 39 -11.87 16.57 9.65
C PRO A 39 -11.99 15.06 9.46
N ARG A 40 -13.06 14.59 8.80
CA ARG A 40 -13.25 13.19 8.42
C ARG A 40 -12.69 12.86 7.04
N GLY A 41 -12.55 13.87 6.18
CA GLY A 41 -12.07 13.74 4.81
C GLY A 41 -11.39 15.02 4.35
N VAL A 42 -10.17 14.93 3.84
CA VAL A 42 -9.38 16.07 3.36
C VAL A 42 -8.80 15.73 1.99
N CYS A 43 -9.01 16.60 1.02
CA CYS A 43 -8.36 16.51 -0.28
C CYS A 43 -6.98 17.18 -0.23
N TYR A 44 -5.97 16.50 -0.77
CA TYR A 44 -4.61 16.99 -0.90
C TYR A 44 -3.93 16.27 -2.08
N ASN A 45 -3.33 17.03 -3.00
CA ASN A 45 -2.62 16.53 -4.19
C ASN A 45 -3.39 15.47 -5.01
N GLY A 46 -4.67 15.73 -5.33
CA GLY A 46 -5.48 14.81 -6.15
C GLY A 46 -5.94 13.54 -5.43
N ASN A 47 -5.76 13.48 -4.11
CA ASN A 47 -6.19 12.37 -3.26
C ASN A 47 -7.13 12.85 -2.17
N VAL A 48 -8.12 12.04 -1.80
CA VAL A 48 -8.97 12.23 -0.62
C VAL A 48 -8.51 11.29 0.49
N TYR A 49 -8.02 11.87 1.59
CA TYR A 49 -7.61 11.15 2.80
C TYR A 49 -8.77 11.12 3.80
N THR A 50 -9.11 9.93 4.28
CA THR A 50 -10.23 9.71 5.20
C THR A 50 -9.89 8.64 6.23
N GLY A 51 -10.73 8.46 7.24
CA GLY A 51 -10.69 7.25 8.06
C GLY A 51 -12.03 6.94 8.72
N TRP A 52 -12.18 5.72 9.23
CA TRP A 52 -13.44 5.22 9.78
C TRP A 52 -13.19 4.15 10.85
N VAL A 53 -14.27 3.78 11.55
CA VAL A 53 -14.30 2.59 12.40
C VAL A 53 -15.14 1.51 11.74
N SER A 54 -14.59 0.31 11.62
CA SER A 54 -15.26 -0.84 10.99
C SER A 54 -16.26 -1.50 11.94
N GLY A 55 -17.14 -2.34 11.39
CA GLY A 55 -18.15 -3.07 12.17
C GLY A 55 -17.61 -4.04 13.22
N ASP A 56 -16.32 -4.39 13.19
CA ASP A 56 -15.61 -5.16 14.22
C ASP A 56 -14.88 -4.27 15.25
N GLY A 57 -14.91 -2.95 15.07
CA GLY A 57 -14.30 -1.95 15.94
C GLY A 57 -12.85 -1.58 15.61
N SER A 58 -12.30 -2.02 14.48
CA SER A 58 -10.98 -1.59 14.02
C SER A 58 -11.00 -0.16 13.49
N ILE A 59 -9.87 0.56 13.61
CA ILE A 59 -9.69 1.92 13.07
C ILE A 59 -8.93 1.84 11.76
N PHE A 60 -9.47 2.46 10.71
CA PHE A 60 -8.87 2.46 9.36
C PHE A 60 -8.55 3.87 8.88
N ALA A 61 -7.48 3.98 8.11
CA ALA A 61 -7.20 5.08 7.19
C ALA A 61 -7.52 4.64 5.76
N GLY A 62 -7.94 5.59 4.91
CA GLY A 62 -8.12 5.41 3.48
C GLY A 62 -7.59 6.57 2.66
N LYS A 63 -7.16 6.27 1.45
CA LYS A 63 -6.71 7.21 0.42
C LYS A 63 -7.44 6.87 -0.88
N TYR A 64 -8.35 7.74 -1.30
CA TYR A 64 -9.01 7.65 -2.59
C TYR A 64 -8.27 8.55 -3.59
N ASN A 65 -7.77 7.99 -4.69
CA ASN A 65 -7.14 8.76 -5.75
C ASN A 65 -8.20 9.15 -6.79
N ILE A 66 -8.37 10.46 -7.01
CA ILE A 66 -9.46 11.00 -7.83
C ILE A 66 -9.32 10.58 -9.30
N GLU A 67 -8.09 10.60 -9.83
CA GLU A 67 -7.81 10.29 -11.23
C GLU A 67 -8.02 8.80 -11.57
N SER A 68 -7.54 7.90 -10.70
CA SER A 68 -7.62 6.45 -10.96
C SER A 68 -8.87 5.79 -10.42
N GLY A 69 -9.64 6.46 -9.56
CA GLY A 69 -10.79 5.88 -8.88
C GLY A 69 -10.46 4.81 -7.84
N ILE A 70 -9.18 4.63 -7.48
CA ILE A 70 -8.72 3.57 -6.57
C ILE A 70 -8.73 4.05 -5.13
N THR A 71 -9.19 3.18 -4.22
CA THR A 71 -9.04 3.38 -2.77
C THR A 71 -8.00 2.43 -2.18
N ASP A 72 -6.94 3.00 -1.60
CA ASP A 72 -6.02 2.29 -0.70
C ASP A 72 -6.51 2.39 0.75
N THR A 73 -6.27 1.35 1.56
CA THR A 73 -6.69 1.32 2.97
C THR A 73 -5.60 0.76 3.87
N TYR A 74 -5.58 1.20 5.14
CA TYR A 74 -4.65 0.71 6.17
C TYR A 74 -5.36 0.59 7.52
N ASN A 75 -5.16 -0.54 8.22
CA ASN A 75 -5.71 -0.75 9.55
C ASN A 75 -4.78 -0.12 10.60
N LEU A 76 -5.15 1.07 11.08
CA LEU A 76 -4.40 1.81 12.10
C LEU A 76 -4.45 1.11 13.47
N HIS A 77 -5.58 0.49 13.82
CA HIS A 77 -5.73 -0.18 15.10
C HIS A 77 -6.76 -1.31 15.02
N PRO A 78 -6.35 -2.58 15.00
CA PRO A 78 -7.29 -3.70 14.89
C PRO A 78 -8.11 -3.88 16.16
N LYS A 79 -9.43 -4.03 16.01
CA LYS A 79 -10.38 -4.34 17.10
C LYS A 79 -10.31 -3.39 18.30
N PHE A 80 -10.13 -2.10 18.04
CA PHE A 80 -9.97 -1.07 19.06
C PHE A 80 -11.18 -0.97 20.02
N GLN A 81 -12.36 -0.63 19.48
CA GLN A 81 -13.65 -0.68 20.16
C GLN A 81 -14.76 -0.47 19.12
N LYS A 82 -15.79 -1.32 19.16
CA LYS A 82 -16.97 -1.23 18.29
C LYS A 82 -17.89 -0.08 18.73
N ASP A 83 -17.54 1.14 18.32
CA ASP A 83 -18.27 2.37 18.61
C ASP A 83 -17.97 3.40 17.49
N ASP A 84 -19.01 3.92 16.80
CA ASP A 84 -18.86 4.84 15.66
C ASP A 84 -18.15 6.17 16.03
N HIS A 85 -18.15 6.52 17.32
CA HIS A 85 -17.50 7.69 17.90
C HIS A 85 -15.96 7.61 17.91
N ASN A 86 -15.41 6.44 17.57
CA ASN A 86 -13.97 6.22 17.54
C ASN A 86 -13.35 6.56 16.18
N ASN A 87 -14.15 7.07 15.23
CA ASN A 87 -13.62 7.43 13.92
C ASN A 87 -12.43 8.39 14.05
N PRO A 88 -11.38 8.20 13.23
CA PRO A 88 -10.23 9.07 13.27
C PRO A 88 -10.54 10.43 12.63
N SER A 89 -9.72 11.42 12.99
CA SER A 89 -9.69 12.73 12.34
C SER A 89 -8.34 12.97 11.68
N VAL A 90 -8.39 13.62 10.52
CA VAL A 90 -7.27 13.75 9.57
C VAL A 90 -6.65 15.14 9.67
N LEU A 91 -5.32 15.20 9.72
CA LEU A 91 -4.54 16.42 9.54
C LEU A 91 -3.46 16.19 8.49
N ILE A 92 -3.33 17.12 7.54
CA ILE A 92 -2.21 17.15 6.59
C ILE A 92 -1.15 18.09 7.16
N THR A 93 0.08 17.59 7.35
CA THR A 93 1.19 18.40 7.86
C THR A 93 1.81 19.25 6.74
N PRO A 94 2.61 20.29 7.06
CA PRO A 94 3.29 21.10 6.04
C PRO A 94 4.22 20.30 5.12
N SER A 95 4.72 19.15 5.58
CA SER A 95 5.56 18.26 4.76
C SER A 95 4.73 17.29 3.89
N GLY A 96 3.40 17.40 3.86
CA GLY A 96 2.50 16.47 3.16
C GLY A 96 2.32 15.12 3.85
N LYS A 97 2.76 14.95 5.10
CA LYS A 97 2.48 13.73 5.88
C LYS A 97 1.04 13.75 6.39
N ILE A 98 0.47 12.57 6.60
CA ILE A 98 -0.90 12.40 7.09
C ILE A 98 -0.83 12.03 8.56
N ALA A 99 -1.42 12.85 9.43
CA ALA A 99 -1.60 12.56 10.84
C ALA A 99 -3.05 12.15 11.11
N MET A 100 -3.22 11.02 11.82
CA MET A 100 -4.52 10.45 12.19
C MET A 100 -4.64 10.43 13.70
N PHE A 101 -5.72 11.02 14.22
CA PHE A 101 -6.02 11.08 15.65
C PHE A 101 -7.29 10.31 15.97
N TYR A 102 -7.27 9.43 16.96
CA TYR A 102 -8.44 8.63 17.35
C TYR A 102 -8.42 8.29 18.83
N THR A 103 -9.58 7.93 19.38
CA THR A 103 -9.75 7.63 20.81
C THR A 103 -11.00 6.79 21.04
N LYS A 104 -11.08 6.13 22.19
CA LYS A 104 -12.26 5.36 22.60
C LYS A 104 -13.35 6.29 23.11
N HIS A 105 -14.59 5.97 22.82
CA HIS A 105 -15.72 6.74 23.30
C HIS A 105 -15.87 6.63 24.82
N GLY A 106 -15.76 7.78 25.50
CA GLY A 106 -16.05 7.90 26.93
C GLY A 106 -14.93 7.45 27.87
N GLY A 107 -13.71 7.19 27.38
CA GLY A 107 -12.55 6.94 28.23
C GLY A 107 -11.37 6.27 27.52
N GLY A 108 -10.15 6.59 27.94
CA GLY A 108 -8.89 6.17 27.31
C GLY A 108 -8.08 7.37 26.80
N PRO A 109 -6.81 7.19 26.46
CA PRO A 109 -5.99 8.26 25.90
C PRO A 109 -6.40 8.58 24.46
N MET A 110 -5.91 9.71 23.93
CA MET A 110 -5.91 9.95 22.49
C MET A 110 -4.68 9.30 21.88
N TYR A 111 -4.86 8.65 20.74
CA TYR A 111 -3.81 8.06 19.95
C TYR A 111 -3.55 8.91 18.71
N MET A 112 -2.30 8.88 18.27
CA MET A 112 -1.83 9.54 17.06
C MET A 112 -0.96 8.57 16.26
N ARG A 113 -1.14 8.57 14.94
CA ARG A 113 -0.19 8.01 13.98
C ARG A 113 0.10 9.04 12.92
N VAL A 114 1.34 9.08 12.44
CA VAL A 114 1.75 9.93 11.31
C VAL A 114 2.32 9.02 10.23
N THR A 115 2.06 9.31 8.96
CA THR A 115 2.69 8.56 7.87
C THR A 115 4.20 8.75 7.90
N HIS A 116 4.91 7.66 7.64
CA HIS A 116 6.37 7.70 7.62
C HIS A 116 6.87 8.62 6.50
N ARG A 117 6.15 8.64 5.37
CA ARG A 117 6.42 9.46 4.18
C ARG A 117 5.21 10.35 3.85
N PRO A 118 5.42 11.47 3.15
CA PRO A 118 4.31 12.27 2.64
C PRO A 118 3.35 11.41 1.82
N GLU A 119 2.04 11.63 1.98
CA GLU A 119 0.96 11.04 1.18
C GLU A 119 0.78 9.50 1.18
N ASP A 120 1.71 8.75 1.78
CA ASP A 120 1.78 7.29 1.74
C ASP A 120 1.16 6.67 2.99
N ILE A 121 -0.09 6.24 2.86
CA ILE A 121 -0.83 5.59 3.95
C ILE A 121 -0.49 4.10 4.11
N SER A 122 0.43 3.54 3.31
CA SER A 122 0.82 2.14 3.47
C SER A 122 1.80 1.92 4.63
N VAL A 123 2.47 2.99 5.08
CA VAL A 123 3.47 2.95 6.15
C VAL A 123 3.28 4.12 7.12
N TRP A 124 3.16 3.78 8.40
CA TRP A 124 2.93 4.71 9.49
C TRP A 124 4.04 4.58 10.53
N ASP A 125 4.37 5.69 11.17
CA ASP A 125 5.13 5.68 12.39
C ASP A 125 4.36 4.92 13.49
N VAL A 126 5.08 4.50 14.53
CA VAL A 126 4.51 3.76 15.67
C VAL A 126 3.34 4.54 16.26
N GLU A 127 2.26 3.83 16.64
CA GLU A 127 1.15 4.43 17.36
C GLU A 127 1.63 5.10 18.64
N GLN A 128 1.31 6.40 18.78
CA GLN A 128 1.73 7.19 19.93
C GLN A 128 0.51 7.54 20.79
N GLU A 129 0.64 7.33 22.10
CA GLU A 129 -0.32 7.80 23.09
C GLU A 129 0.00 9.25 23.49
N ILE A 130 -0.96 10.17 23.35
CA ILE A 130 -0.79 11.56 23.80
C ILE A 130 -1.09 11.66 25.30
N LYS A 131 -0.09 11.30 26.12
CA LYS A 131 -0.22 11.26 27.58
C LYS A 131 -0.49 12.63 28.22
N ASN A 132 -0.05 13.71 27.59
CA ASN A 132 -0.22 15.07 28.10
C ASN A 132 -1.69 15.48 28.21
N PHE A 133 -2.60 14.83 27.48
CA PHE A 133 -4.04 15.11 27.56
C PHE A 133 -4.71 14.56 28.81
N ASN A 134 -4.01 13.76 29.63
CA ASN A 134 -4.55 13.25 30.88
C ASN A 134 -4.70 14.37 31.92
N HIS A 135 -5.93 14.59 32.39
CA HIS A 135 -6.27 15.57 33.42
C HIS A 135 -7.18 14.92 34.48
N PRO A 136 -7.02 15.21 35.79
CA PRO A 136 -7.83 14.60 36.85
C PRO A 136 -9.34 14.82 36.70
N GLU A 137 -9.72 15.94 36.10
CA GLU A 137 -11.12 16.30 35.85
C GLU A 137 -11.64 15.81 34.49
N ASN A 138 -10.83 15.12 33.70
CA ASN A 138 -11.31 14.52 32.45
C ASN A 138 -12.42 13.51 32.76
N ARG A 139 -13.50 13.60 31.98
CA ARG A 139 -14.62 12.64 32.06
C ARG A 139 -14.71 11.72 30.83
N GLY A 140 -13.61 11.66 30.08
CA GLY A 140 -13.44 10.96 28.80
C GLY A 140 -12.76 11.88 27.80
N ILE A 141 -11.95 11.34 26.89
CA ILE A 141 -11.36 12.06 25.75
C ILE A 141 -12.07 11.54 24.52
N THR A 142 -12.75 12.40 23.76
CA THR A 142 -13.52 11.96 22.59
C THR A 142 -13.72 13.09 21.60
N TYR A 143 -13.87 12.73 20.32
CA TYR A 143 -14.04 13.64 19.19
C TYR A 143 -12.79 14.51 18.96
N PRO A 144 -11.67 13.91 18.52
CA PRO A 144 -10.49 14.69 18.15
C PRO A 144 -10.85 15.67 17.03
N ASN A 145 -10.34 16.89 17.11
CA ASN A 145 -10.54 17.94 16.12
C ASN A 145 -9.24 18.73 15.91
N PRO A 146 -8.32 18.26 15.03
CA PRO A 146 -7.08 18.96 14.73
C PRO A 146 -7.28 20.11 13.73
N TYR A 147 -6.71 21.28 14.02
CA TYR A 147 -6.65 22.44 13.12
C TYR A 147 -5.28 23.09 13.17
N MET A 148 -4.71 23.41 12.02
CA MET A 148 -3.39 24.04 11.91
C MET A 148 -3.52 25.47 11.40
N LEU A 149 -2.78 26.40 12.01
CA LEU A 149 -2.75 27.81 11.63
C LEU A 149 -1.38 28.15 11.05
N SER A 150 -1.34 28.43 9.74
CA SER A 150 -0.09 28.72 9.04
C SER A 150 0.58 30.05 9.45
N GLU A 151 -0.19 31.03 9.93
CA GLU A 151 0.34 32.31 10.41
C GLU A 151 0.79 32.27 11.88
N GLU A 152 0.56 31.16 12.59
CA GLU A 152 1.11 30.88 13.92
C GLU A 152 2.20 29.80 13.85
N ASP A 153 3.13 29.93 12.89
CA ASP A 153 4.24 29.00 12.68
C ASP A 153 3.81 27.53 12.50
N ASN A 154 2.68 27.31 11.81
CA ASN A 154 2.06 25.98 11.64
C ASN A 154 1.68 25.29 12.97
N ARG A 155 1.41 26.06 14.03
CA ARG A 155 0.89 25.53 15.30
C ARG A 155 -0.37 24.72 15.04
N VAL A 156 -0.40 23.53 15.63
CA VAL A 156 -1.56 22.63 15.59
C VAL A 156 -2.33 22.77 16.89
N TYR A 157 -3.61 23.11 16.77
CA TYR A 157 -4.58 23.07 17.85
C TYR A 157 -5.36 21.76 17.80
N MET A 158 -5.52 21.11 18.94
CA MET A 158 -6.37 19.94 19.12
C MET A 158 -7.54 20.31 20.03
N PHE A 159 -8.75 20.06 19.56
CA PHE A 159 -9.97 20.22 20.34
C PHE A 159 -10.67 18.89 20.55
N TRP A 160 -11.26 18.69 21.72
CA TRP A 160 -12.02 17.48 22.04
C TRP A 160 -12.99 17.72 23.19
N ARG A 161 -13.89 16.77 23.46
CA ARG A 161 -14.68 16.78 24.70
C ARG A 161 -13.89 16.08 25.81
N GLY A 162 -13.56 16.81 26.88
CA GLY A 162 -12.57 16.39 27.88
C GLY A 162 -12.92 16.76 29.32
N ILE A 163 -12.26 17.80 29.82
CA ILE A 163 -12.35 18.31 31.18
C ILE A 163 -13.81 18.61 31.52
N ASN A 164 -14.35 17.98 32.56
CA ASN A 164 -15.74 18.16 33.00
C ASN A 164 -16.82 17.89 31.93
N TYR A 165 -16.53 17.08 30.89
CA TYR A 165 -17.36 16.90 29.68
C TYR A 165 -17.51 18.16 28.82
N GLU A 166 -16.69 19.18 29.04
CA GLU A 166 -16.65 20.42 28.30
C GLU A 166 -15.59 20.36 27.20
N PRO A 167 -15.72 21.19 26.15
CA PRO A 167 -14.70 21.34 25.13
C PRO A 167 -13.37 21.76 25.74
N THR A 168 -12.33 21.05 25.34
CA THR A 168 -10.97 21.16 25.85
C THR A 168 -10.04 21.41 24.68
N VAL A 169 -9.01 22.22 24.90
CA VAL A 169 -8.00 22.56 23.91
C VAL A 169 -6.61 22.22 24.44
N SER A 170 -5.72 21.87 23.51
CA SER A 170 -4.27 21.85 23.67
C SER A 170 -3.65 22.22 22.33
N TYR A 171 -2.42 22.71 22.33
CA TYR A 171 -1.69 23.05 21.10
C TYR A 171 -0.30 22.42 21.08
N ASN A 172 0.26 22.31 19.88
CA ASN A 172 1.60 21.77 19.65
C ASN A 172 2.28 22.52 18.50
N ASP A 173 3.53 22.92 18.72
CA ASP A 173 4.38 23.60 17.73
C ASP A 173 5.23 22.61 16.92
N ASP A 174 5.29 21.34 17.34
CA ASP A 174 5.93 20.22 16.63
C ASP A 174 4.96 19.03 16.58
N VAL A 175 4.16 18.96 15.51
CA VAL A 175 3.15 17.91 15.31
C VAL A 175 3.73 16.49 15.34
N TYR A 176 5.03 16.30 15.08
CA TYR A 176 5.66 14.98 15.08
C TYR A 176 6.05 14.49 16.48
N ASN A 177 6.03 15.38 17.48
CA ASN A 177 6.42 15.09 18.83
C ASN A 177 5.21 15.13 19.79
N VAL A 178 4.66 13.98 20.15
CA VAL A 178 3.51 13.92 21.07
C VAL A 178 3.82 14.38 22.50
N LYS A 179 5.09 14.64 22.85
CA LYS A 179 5.46 15.11 24.19
C LYS A 179 5.38 16.64 24.33
N THR A 180 5.33 17.37 23.22
CA THR A 180 5.32 18.84 23.19
C THR A 180 3.93 19.46 23.21
N TRP A 181 2.87 18.64 23.23
CA TRP A 181 1.51 19.13 23.47
C TRP A 181 1.43 19.90 24.78
N SER A 182 0.82 21.09 24.74
CA SER A 182 0.54 21.92 25.90
C SER A 182 -0.39 21.19 26.89
N LYS A 183 -0.45 21.67 28.14
CA LYS A 183 -1.43 21.13 29.10
C LYS A 183 -2.86 21.35 28.57
N PRO A 184 -3.78 20.39 28.78
CA PRO A 184 -5.15 20.54 28.35
C PRO A 184 -5.85 21.60 29.20
N GLU A 185 -6.55 22.52 28.53
CA GLU A 185 -7.34 23.57 29.17
C GLU A 185 -8.78 23.52 28.70
N GLN A 186 -9.73 23.76 29.62
CA GLN A 186 -11.14 23.83 29.26
C GLN A 186 -11.38 25.10 28.42
N LEU A 187 -11.88 24.95 27.19
CA LEU A 187 -12.03 26.05 26.24
C LEU A 187 -13.12 27.04 26.65
N PHE A 188 -14.29 26.54 27.03
CA PHE A 188 -15.37 27.39 27.51
C PHE A 188 -16.19 26.69 28.59
N LYS A 189 -16.95 27.50 29.32
CA LYS A 189 -17.83 27.05 30.39
C LYS A 189 -19.29 27.30 30.00
N SER A 190 -20.04 26.21 29.85
CA SER A 190 -21.42 26.27 29.36
C SER A 190 -22.46 26.54 30.46
N GLY A 191 -22.10 26.56 31.75
CA GLY A 191 -22.97 27.02 32.83
C GLY A 191 -22.57 26.57 34.24
N PRO A 192 -23.35 26.93 35.29
CA PRO A 192 -23.13 26.40 36.63
C PRO A 192 -23.49 24.91 36.67
N HIS A 193 -22.53 24.08 37.08
CA HIS A 193 -22.80 22.68 37.43
C HIS A 193 -23.76 22.66 38.64
N PRO A 194 -24.91 21.97 38.60
CA PRO A 194 -25.72 21.81 39.80
C PRO A 194 -24.89 21.16 40.91
N GLU A 195 -25.11 21.54 42.18
CA GLU A 195 -24.47 20.93 43.37
C GLU A 195 -24.65 19.39 43.44
N HIS A 196 -25.48 18.81 42.58
CA HIS A 196 -25.70 17.37 42.40
C HIS A 196 -25.22 16.81 41.03
N GLY A 197 -24.13 17.36 40.50
CA GLY A 197 -23.01 16.54 40.00
C GLY A 197 -23.04 15.96 38.58
N ARG A 198 -24.12 16.02 37.79
CA ARG A 198 -24.07 15.64 36.35
C ARG A 198 -25.19 16.36 35.62
N ASN A 199 -24.94 17.25 34.64
CA ASN A 199 -25.90 17.58 33.56
C ASN A 199 -25.48 18.64 32.51
N VAL A 200 -24.24 19.14 32.48
CA VAL A 200 -23.80 20.01 31.36
C VAL A 200 -22.77 19.26 30.51
N ARG A 201 -23.10 19.02 29.24
CA ARG A 201 -22.29 18.25 28.26
C ARG A 201 -22.50 18.85 26.87
N PRO A 202 -21.93 20.02 26.58
CA PRO A 202 -22.14 20.64 25.29
C PRO A 202 -21.31 19.97 24.20
N TYR A 203 -21.62 20.33 22.96
CA TYR A 203 -20.98 19.80 21.77
C TYR A 203 -20.52 20.96 20.90
N THR A 204 -19.37 20.81 20.25
CA THR A 204 -18.74 21.88 19.46
C THR A 204 -18.52 21.42 18.03
N LYS A 205 -18.72 22.35 17.10
CA LYS A 205 -18.35 22.27 15.70
C LYS A 205 -17.36 23.39 15.42
N ILE A 206 -16.35 23.10 14.60
CA ILE A 206 -15.18 23.94 14.41
C ILE A 206 -14.96 24.15 12.91
N ALA A 207 -14.56 25.36 12.54
CA ALA A 207 -14.01 25.68 11.22
C ALA A 207 -12.79 26.57 11.39
N SER A 208 -11.93 26.60 10.39
CA SER A 208 -10.77 27.49 10.37
C SER A 208 -10.54 27.98 8.95
N ASN A 209 -9.98 29.19 8.83
CA ASN A 209 -9.48 29.71 7.56
C ASN A 209 -8.09 29.14 7.19
N GLY A 210 -7.49 28.30 8.05
CA GLY A 210 -6.17 27.67 7.86
C GLY A 210 -4.98 28.63 8.03
N LYS A 211 -5.24 29.89 8.39
CA LYS A 211 -4.24 30.96 8.50
C LYS A 211 -4.06 31.39 9.94
N ASP A 212 -5.05 32.08 10.49
CA ASP A 212 -4.98 32.78 11.77
C ASP A 212 -6.28 32.74 12.58
N GLU A 213 -7.37 32.17 12.04
CA GLU A 213 -8.69 32.14 12.70
C GLU A 213 -9.25 30.72 12.88
N ILE A 214 -9.89 30.50 14.03
CA ILE A 214 -10.64 29.27 14.35
C ILE A 214 -12.01 29.66 14.92
N HIS A 215 -13.08 29.15 14.32
CA HIS A 215 -14.47 29.50 14.64
C HIS A 215 -15.14 28.34 15.34
N PHE A 216 -15.92 28.65 16.38
CA PHE A 216 -16.55 27.67 17.25
C PHE A 216 -18.06 27.90 17.28
N VAL A 217 -18.81 26.83 17.04
CA VAL A 217 -20.25 26.77 17.30
C VAL A 217 -20.50 25.71 18.34
N PHE A 218 -21.18 26.08 19.42
CA PHE A 218 -21.39 25.17 20.54
C PHE A 218 -22.76 25.26 21.18
N THR A 219 -23.16 24.18 21.84
CA THR A 219 -24.39 24.13 22.65
C THR A 219 -24.13 24.49 24.11
N ASP A 220 -25.17 24.67 24.93
CA ASP A 220 -25.03 24.84 26.39
C ASP A 220 -25.41 23.61 27.22
N GLY A 221 -25.59 22.46 26.56
CA GLY A 221 -25.84 21.18 27.18
C GLY A 221 -26.06 20.06 26.17
N HIS A 222 -26.60 18.95 26.66
CA HIS A 222 -26.99 17.79 25.87
C HIS A 222 -28.50 17.82 25.61
N PRO A 223 -29.02 17.69 24.38
CA PRO A 223 -30.43 17.86 24.03
C PRO A 223 -31.31 16.85 24.74
N ARG A 224 -30.85 15.61 24.95
CA ARG A 224 -31.54 14.61 25.78
C ARG A 224 -31.79 15.06 27.23
N GLN A 225 -30.90 15.86 27.80
CA GLN A 225 -30.95 16.27 29.21
C GLN A 225 -31.40 17.73 29.39
N TRP A 226 -31.24 18.55 28.35
CA TRP A 226 -31.43 19.98 28.39
C TRP A 226 -32.43 20.41 27.29
N PRO A 227 -33.71 20.58 27.63
CA PRO A 227 -34.75 20.97 26.67
C PRO A 227 -34.57 22.37 26.07
N GLU A 228 -33.77 23.23 26.72
CA GLU A 228 -33.50 24.61 26.30
C GLU A 228 -32.07 24.76 25.75
N ASN A 229 -31.58 23.73 25.04
CA ASN A 229 -30.25 23.69 24.44
C ASN A 229 -30.09 24.76 23.35
N SER A 230 -29.40 25.84 23.66
CA SER A 230 -29.18 26.98 22.76
C SER A 230 -27.90 26.81 21.95
N ILE A 231 -27.75 27.57 20.85
CA ILE A 231 -26.55 27.57 20.00
C ILE A 231 -25.82 28.91 20.15
N TYR A 232 -24.52 28.85 20.38
CA TYR A 232 -23.64 29.99 20.59
C TYR A 232 -22.47 29.97 19.59
N TYR A 233 -21.88 31.13 19.37
CA TYR A 233 -20.76 31.35 18.48
C TYR A 233 -19.67 32.21 19.12
N MET A 234 -18.42 31.84 18.89
CA MET A 234 -17.23 32.67 19.13
C MET A 234 -16.14 32.28 18.12
N TYR A 235 -15.12 33.11 17.96
CA TYR A 235 -13.93 32.75 17.20
C TYR A 235 -12.65 33.16 17.90
N TYR A 236 -11.56 32.50 17.55
CA TYR A 236 -10.20 32.75 17.99
C TYR A 236 -9.43 33.46 16.87
N LYS A 237 -8.60 34.43 17.23
CA LYS A 237 -7.59 35.07 16.35
C LYS A 237 -6.43 35.59 17.19
N ALA A 238 -5.20 35.21 16.83
CA ALA A 238 -3.95 35.72 17.43
C ALA A 238 -3.98 35.76 18.98
N GLY A 239 -4.20 34.61 19.61
CA GLY A 239 -4.21 34.43 21.07
C GLY A 239 -5.49 34.88 21.78
N ASN A 240 -6.46 35.48 21.07
CA ASN A 240 -7.64 36.11 21.66
C ASN A 240 -8.95 35.51 21.13
N PHE A 241 -10.00 35.53 21.97
CA PHE A 241 -11.35 35.11 21.59
C PHE A 241 -12.26 36.31 21.42
N TYR A 242 -13.15 36.24 20.43
CA TYR A 242 -14.08 37.29 20.03
C TYR A 242 -15.49 36.72 19.83
N ASN A 243 -16.50 37.57 20.01
CA ASN A 243 -17.88 37.28 19.60
C ASN A 243 -18.11 37.68 18.13
N ALA A 244 -19.31 37.49 17.57
CA ALA A 244 -19.62 37.83 16.17
C ALA A 244 -19.56 39.35 15.85
N GLU A 245 -19.52 40.21 16.86
CA GLU A 245 -19.40 41.68 16.71
C GLU A 245 -17.94 42.15 16.87
N ASP A 246 -16.97 41.25 16.69
CA ASP A 246 -15.53 41.47 16.88
C ASP A 246 -15.14 42.02 18.26
N LYS A 247 -16.00 41.83 19.27
CA LYS A 247 -15.69 42.23 20.63
C LYS A 247 -14.86 41.13 21.29
N LYS A 248 -13.68 41.50 21.81
CA LYS A 248 -12.83 40.59 22.61
C LYS A 248 -13.57 40.12 23.86
N ILE A 249 -13.65 38.81 24.05
CA ILE A 249 -14.34 38.15 25.17
C ILE A 249 -13.41 37.37 26.11
N GLY A 250 -12.18 37.07 25.67
CA GLY A 250 -11.12 36.49 26.49
C GLY A 250 -9.84 36.20 25.68
N SER A 251 -8.97 35.36 26.23
CA SER A 251 -7.70 34.95 25.59
C SER A 251 -7.37 33.49 25.91
N ILE A 252 -6.51 32.88 25.10
CA ILE A 252 -6.03 31.50 25.28
C ILE A 252 -5.26 31.33 26.60
N GLU A 253 -4.62 32.39 27.09
CA GLU A 253 -3.93 32.42 28.39
C GLU A 253 -4.87 32.49 29.60
N ASN A 254 -6.15 32.80 29.39
CA ASN A 254 -7.15 33.01 30.45
C ASN A 254 -8.44 32.23 30.17
N LEU A 255 -8.30 30.92 29.99
CA LEU A 255 -9.41 29.99 29.85
C LEU A 255 -9.99 29.57 31.22
N PRO A 256 -11.28 29.16 31.30
CA PRO A 256 -12.26 29.03 30.21
C PRO A 256 -13.01 30.33 29.88
N ILE A 257 -13.52 30.44 28.65
CA ILE A 257 -14.44 31.51 28.23
C ILE A 257 -15.84 31.27 28.80
N GLU A 258 -16.43 32.26 29.46
CA GLU A 258 -17.82 32.19 29.96
C GLU A 258 -18.84 32.30 28.81
N LYS A 259 -19.78 31.36 28.69
CA LYS A 259 -20.76 31.34 27.58
C LYS A 259 -21.56 32.62 27.41
N SER A 260 -21.78 33.38 28.50
CA SER A 260 -22.55 34.62 28.50
C SER A 260 -21.90 35.73 27.69
N LYS A 261 -20.61 35.59 27.35
CA LYS A 261 -19.88 36.53 26.50
C LYS A 261 -19.96 36.18 25.01
N ALA A 262 -20.27 34.92 24.67
CA ALA A 262 -20.37 34.46 23.28
C ALA A 262 -21.65 34.98 22.61
N SER A 263 -21.65 35.06 21.28
CA SER A 263 -22.84 35.45 20.52
C SER A 263 -23.89 34.35 20.56
N VAL A 264 -25.15 34.71 20.82
CA VAL A 264 -26.27 33.77 20.73
C VAL A 264 -26.73 33.68 19.27
N VAL A 265 -26.53 32.53 18.65
CA VAL A 265 -27.00 32.24 17.29
C VAL A 265 -28.48 31.88 17.33
N TYR A 266 -28.83 30.98 18.25
CA TYR A 266 -30.19 30.52 18.46
C TYR A 266 -30.47 30.37 19.95
N LYS A 267 -31.50 31.07 20.43
CA LYS A 267 -32.01 30.91 21.79
C LYS A 267 -33.14 29.90 21.82
N ALA A 268 -32.88 28.74 22.42
CA ALA A 268 -33.89 27.72 22.61
C ALA A 268 -34.87 28.09 23.73
N ASP A 269 -36.13 27.69 23.55
CA ASP A 269 -37.18 27.76 24.54
C ASP A 269 -38.12 26.56 24.35
N LYS A 270 -39.06 26.36 25.27
CA LYS A 270 -40.00 25.23 25.24
C LYS A 270 -40.88 25.17 23.99
N GLN A 271 -41.10 26.28 23.29
CA GLN A 271 -41.95 26.34 22.09
C GLN A 271 -41.14 26.11 20.81
N LYS A 272 -39.95 26.72 20.71
CA LYS A 272 -39.09 26.64 19.53
C LYS A 272 -38.25 25.36 19.48
N GLY A 273 -38.05 24.72 20.64
CA GLY A 273 -37.32 23.46 20.76
C GLY A 273 -35.83 23.62 20.98
N ARG A 274 -35.18 22.49 21.28
CA ARG A 274 -33.74 22.42 21.52
C ARG A 274 -32.94 22.46 20.22
N GLY A 275 -31.78 23.09 20.25
CA GLY A 275 -30.83 23.14 19.15
C GLY A 275 -29.80 22.00 19.20
N TRP A 276 -29.30 21.61 18.02
CA TRP A 276 -28.22 20.63 17.85
C TRP A 276 -27.34 21.02 16.66
N ASN A 277 -26.11 21.44 16.93
CA ASN A 277 -25.17 21.94 15.93
C ASN A 277 -24.64 20.82 15.02
N TRP A 278 -24.50 21.13 13.73
CA TRP A 278 -24.05 20.19 12.70
C TRP A 278 -22.79 20.63 11.98
N ASP A 279 -22.71 21.90 11.54
CA ASP A 279 -21.54 22.42 10.84
C ASP A 279 -21.43 23.95 10.93
N VAL A 280 -20.23 24.48 10.74
CA VAL A 280 -19.91 25.90 10.63
C VAL A 280 -18.93 26.09 9.48
N ALA A 281 -19.10 27.14 8.69
CA ALA A 281 -18.20 27.52 7.60
C ALA A 281 -18.10 29.05 7.51
N LEU A 282 -17.18 29.56 6.69
CA LEU A 282 -16.96 31.00 6.48
C LEU A 282 -17.32 31.36 5.04
N ASP A 283 -18.08 32.43 4.87
CA ASP A 283 -18.29 32.98 3.54
C ASP A 283 -17.04 33.72 3.02
N SER A 284 -17.08 34.17 1.77
CA SER A 284 -15.96 34.89 1.14
C SER A 284 -15.58 36.21 1.83
N SER A 285 -16.43 36.74 2.71
CA SER A 285 -16.18 37.93 3.52
C SER A 285 -15.72 37.59 4.95
N GLY A 286 -15.52 36.32 5.26
CA GLY A 286 -15.15 35.84 6.61
C GLY A 286 -16.32 35.77 7.59
N ASN A 287 -17.57 35.99 7.14
CA ASN A 287 -18.71 35.89 8.06
C ASN A 287 -19.08 34.42 8.31
N PRO A 288 -19.40 34.05 9.55
CA PRO A 288 -19.79 32.69 9.89
C PRO A 288 -21.18 32.32 9.36
N VAL A 289 -21.26 31.11 8.83
CA VAL A 289 -22.48 30.42 8.40
C VAL A 289 -22.59 29.12 9.18
N ILE A 290 -23.78 28.82 9.70
CA ILE A 290 -24.02 27.73 10.64
C ILE A 290 -25.24 26.94 10.19
N VAL A 291 -25.12 25.61 10.17
CA VAL A 291 -26.26 24.71 10.02
C VAL A 291 -26.45 23.88 11.28
N TYR A 292 -27.71 23.73 11.67
CA TYR A 292 -28.08 23.01 12.88
C TYR A 292 -29.51 22.49 12.78
N ALA A 293 -29.87 21.57 13.68
CA ALA A 293 -31.23 21.05 13.80
C ALA A 293 -31.94 21.69 15.00
N ARG A 294 -33.20 22.08 14.80
CA ARG A 294 -34.14 22.41 15.89
C ARG A 294 -35.10 21.25 16.11
N MET A 295 -35.34 20.93 17.38
CA MET A 295 -36.19 19.83 17.78
C MET A 295 -37.21 20.30 18.82
N PRO A 296 -38.38 20.81 18.40
CA PRO A 296 -39.52 21.07 19.29
C PRO A 296 -39.90 19.81 20.07
N GLU A 297 -39.97 18.67 19.37
CA GLU A 297 -40.22 17.34 19.92
C GLU A 297 -39.17 16.33 19.43
N GLU A 298 -39.03 15.20 20.12
CA GLU A 298 -38.09 14.12 19.74
C GLU A 298 -38.38 13.48 18.37
N THR A 299 -39.57 13.70 17.81
CA THR A 299 -39.99 13.19 16.49
C THR A 299 -40.04 14.27 15.41
N ASP A 300 -39.70 15.52 15.74
CA ASP A 300 -39.82 16.68 14.86
C ASP A 300 -38.47 17.40 14.77
N HIS A 301 -37.65 16.98 13.81
CA HIS A 301 -36.35 17.55 13.53
C HIS A 301 -36.46 18.47 12.32
N ARG A 302 -35.96 19.70 12.45
CA ARG A 302 -36.02 20.73 11.41
C ARG A 302 -34.63 21.30 11.17
N TYR A 303 -34.17 21.33 9.93
CA TYR A 303 -32.88 21.93 9.61
C TYR A 303 -32.99 23.45 9.47
N HIS A 304 -31.98 24.15 9.99
CA HIS A 304 -31.88 25.59 10.00
C HIS A 304 -30.54 26.05 9.45
N TYR A 305 -30.56 27.21 8.79
CA TYR A 305 -29.42 27.92 8.25
C TYR A 305 -29.34 29.29 8.94
N ALA A 306 -28.27 29.54 9.67
CA ALA A 306 -28.01 30.80 10.33
C ALA A 306 -26.72 31.45 9.80
N ARG A 307 -26.79 32.72 9.40
CA ARG A 307 -25.65 33.48 8.88
C ARG A 307 -25.54 34.82 9.57
N TRP A 308 -24.32 35.23 9.88
CA TRP A 308 -24.04 36.59 10.34
C TRP A 308 -24.01 37.54 9.12
N ASP A 309 -24.82 38.60 9.15
CA ASP A 309 -24.90 39.59 8.06
C ASP A 309 -23.98 40.81 8.25
N GLY A 310 -23.08 40.76 9.24
CA GLY A 310 -22.26 41.88 9.69
C GLY A 310 -22.87 42.67 10.86
N SER A 311 -24.15 42.46 11.16
CA SER A 311 -24.86 43.18 12.24
C SER A 311 -25.71 42.29 13.14
N LYS A 312 -26.27 41.21 12.61
CA LYS A 312 -27.14 40.28 13.33
C LYS A 312 -27.10 38.88 12.71
N TRP A 313 -27.57 37.90 13.47
CA TRP A 313 -27.84 36.56 12.97
C TRP A 313 -29.16 36.53 12.19
N VAL A 314 -29.09 36.13 10.92
CA VAL A 314 -30.24 35.82 10.07
C VAL A 314 -30.44 34.31 10.06
N ASP A 315 -31.59 33.84 10.53
CA ASP A 315 -31.87 32.43 10.75
C ASP A 315 -33.15 31.98 10.04
N ASN A 316 -32.99 31.09 9.07
CA ASN A 316 -34.07 30.57 8.25
C ASN A 316 -34.18 29.04 8.37
N LYS A 317 -35.42 28.54 8.42
CA LYS A 317 -35.69 27.10 8.30
C LYS A 317 -35.41 26.66 6.86
N ILE A 318 -34.65 25.57 6.69
CA ILE A 318 -34.38 24.95 5.39
C ILE A 318 -35.52 24.00 5.03
N CYS A 319 -35.71 22.94 5.81
CA CYS A 319 -36.77 21.94 5.61
C CYS A 319 -37.02 21.11 6.87
N ASP A 320 -38.09 20.31 6.85
CA ASP A 320 -38.32 19.26 7.84
C ASP A 320 -37.43 18.04 7.54
N ALA A 321 -36.67 17.59 8.54
CA ALA A 321 -35.79 16.44 8.46
C ALA A 321 -36.46 15.13 8.93
N GLY A 322 -37.63 15.25 9.58
CA GLY A 322 -38.39 14.12 10.12
C GLY A 322 -37.95 13.79 11.55
N LYS A 323 -37.52 12.55 11.79
CA LYS A 323 -37.10 12.05 13.11
C LYS A 323 -35.73 11.40 13.03
N TRP A 324 -35.25 10.87 14.16
CA TRP A 324 -33.99 10.15 14.25
C TRP A 324 -33.79 9.09 13.15
N PHE A 325 -32.53 8.88 12.74
CA PHE A 325 -32.18 7.88 11.73
C PHE A 325 -31.98 6.44 12.25
N PRO A 326 -31.62 6.17 13.54
CA PRO A 326 -31.51 4.80 14.04
C PRO A 326 -32.78 3.98 13.79
N GLN A 327 -32.57 2.73 13.36
CA GLN A 327 -33.61 1.74 13.05
C GLN A 327 -34.10 1.08 14.34
N THR A 328 -34.87 1.83 15.14
CA THR A 328 -35.46 1.35 16.39
C THR A 328 -36.32 0.09 16.16
N PRO A 329 -36.10 -1.01 16.89
CA PRO A 329 -36.98 -2.17 16.80
C PRO A 329 -38.43 -1.83 17.16
N LYS A 330 -39.39 -2.45 16.46
CA LYS A 330 -40.82 -2.24 16.70
C LYS A 330 -41.16 -2.46 18.19
N GLY A 331 -41.87 -1.50 18.78
CA GLY A 331 -42.28 -1.53 20.19
C GLY A 331 -41.18 -1.16 21.21
N LYS A 332 -39.99 -0.76 20.76
CA LYS A 332 -38.94 -0.21 21.64
C LYS A 332 -38.89 1.32 21.53
N LYS A 333 -38.49 1.99 22.62
CA LYS A 333 -38.19 3.41 22.63
C LYS A 333 -36.81 3.65 22.04
N GLU A 334 -36.66 4.69 21.22
CA GLU A 334 -35.35 5.10 20.70
C GLU A 334 -34.45 5.58 21.85
N ARG A 335 -33.18 5.15 21.81
CA ARG A 335 -32.14 5.49 22.79
C ARG A 335 -31.45 6.81 22.46
N GLU A 336 -31.35 7.11 21.17
CA GLU A 336 -30.75 8.32 20.62
C GLU A 336 -31.75 9.12 19.77
N PRO A 337 -32.86 9.60 20.36
CA PRO A 337 -33.95 10.25 19.62
C PRO A 337 -33.52 11.57 18.97
N HIS A 338 -32.37 12.14 19.34
CA HIS A 338 -31.84 13.38 18.79
C HIS A 338 -30.85 13.17 17.63
N TYR A 339 -30.58 11.92 17.22
CA TYR A 339 -29.67 11.61 16.10
C TYR A 339 -30.38 11.89 14.77
N SER A 340 -30.35 13.16 14.35
CA SER A 340 -30.88 13.58 13.03
C SER A 340 -30.11 12.90 11.89
N PRO A 341 -30.73 12.69 10.71
CA PRO A 341 -30.04 12.09 9.57
C PRO A 341 -28.80 12.86 9.13
N GLY A 342 -28.79 14.20 9.21
CA GLY A 342 -27.61 15.05 9.09
C GLY A 342 -27.66 16.11 8.01
N ILE A 343 -26.83 17.13 8.20
CA ILE A 343 -26.66 18.29 7.32
C ILE A 343 -25.21 18.80 7.41
N ALA A 344 -24.65 19.29 6.30
CA ALA A 344 -23.29 19.82 6.22
C ALA A 344 -23.23 21.01 5.25
N LEU A 345 -22.36 21.97 5.54
CA LEU A 345 -22.08 23.11 4.66
C LEU A 345 -20.98 22.73 3.68
N ASP A 346 -21.03 23.31 2.48
CA ASP A 346 -19.84 23.41 1.65
C ASP A 346 -18.96 24.54 2.19
N HIS A 347 -17.72 24.22 2.55
CA HIS A 347 -16.79 25.17 3.16
C HIS A 347 -16.14 26.11 2.13
N SER A 348 -16.17 25.73 0.85
CA SER A 348 -15.75 26.59 -0.26
C SER A 348 -16.86 27.56 -0.68
N ASN A 349 -18.12 27.13 -0.53
CA ASN A 349 -19.30 27.94 -0.81
C ASN A 349 -20.44 27.66 0.18
N PRO A 350 -20.51 28.37 1.33
CA PRO A 350 -21.54 28.14 2.35
C PRO A 350 -22.97 28.53 1.96
N ASN A 351 -23.22 28.89 0.71
CA ASN A 351 -24.58 28.96 0.15
C ASN A 351 -25.10 27.58 -0.28
N VAL A 352 -24.21 26.58 -0.35
CA VAL A 352 -24.52 25.18 -0.68
C VAL A 352 -24.53 24.35 0.60
N VAL A 353 -25.55 23.51 0.72
CA VAL A 353 -25.77 22.65 1.88
C VAL A 353 -26.16 21.26 1.39
N TYR A 354 -25.51 20.24 1.96
CA TYR A 354 -25.88 18.85 1.71
C TYR A 354 -26.62 18.30 2.92
N LEU A 355 -27.78 17.69 2.72
CA LEU A 355 -28.62 17.19 3.80
C LEU A 355 -29.20 15.81 3.51
N SER A 356 -29.45 15.06 4.58
CA SER A 356 -30.17 13.79 4.54
C SER A 356 -31.61 13.97 5.04
N LYS A 357 -32.58 13.48 4.26
CA LYS A 357 -34.00 13.42 4.65
C LYS A 357 -34.71 12.22 4.04
N ARG A 358 -35.84 11.84 4.62
CA ARG A 358 -36.60 10.64 4.20
C ARG A 358 -37.49 10.94 3.00
N ARG A 359 -37.44 10.09 1.97
CA ARG A 359 -38.38 10.14 0.84
C ARG A 359 -39.74 9.57 1.25
N ILE A 360 -40.83 10.07 0.64
CA ILE A 360 -42.17 9.52 0.84
C ILE A 360 -42.16 8.05 0.42
N ASN A 361 -42.55 7.14 1.33
CA ASN A 361 -42.51 5.68 1.13
C ASN A 361 -41.12 5.10 0.78
N GLY A 362 -40.03 5.75 1.20
CA GLY A 362 -38.66 5.31 0.89
C GLY A 362 -37.65 5.45 2.05
N ASN A 363 -36.38 5.23 1.71
CA ASN A 363 -35.25 5.36 2.63
C ASN A 363 -34.81 6.82 2.83
N LEU A 364 -33.78 7.03 3.66
CA LEU A 364 -33.08 8.31 3.82
C LEU A 364 -32.17 8.54 2.61
N GLU A 365 -32.26 9.71 2.00
CA GLU A 365 -31.53 10.08 0.79
C GLU A 365 -30.78 11.40 0.98
N ILE A 366 -29.74 11.62 0.18
CA ILE A 366 -28.91 12.83 0.21
C ILE A 366 -29.41 13.82 -0.84
N TYR A 367 -29.45 15.09 -0.46
CA TYR A 367 -29.86 16.21 -1.32
C TYR A 367 -28.85 17.36 -1.23
N ARG A 368 -28.68 18.06 -2.35
CA ARG A 368 -27.96 19.32 -2.47
C ARG A 368 -28.96 20.47 -2.48
N TYR A 369 -28.75 21.46 -1.62
CA TYR A 369 -29.57 22.64 -1.45
C TYR A 369 -28.70 23.87 -1.68
N GLU A 370 -29.13 24.79 -2.52
CA GLU A 370 -28.39 26.02 -2.83
C GLU A 370 -29.29 27.25 -2.67
N THR A 371 -28.76 28.33 -2.09
CA THR A 371 -29.50 29.58 -1.86
C THR A 371 -28.76 30.79 -2.40
N GLU A 372 -29.50 31.74 -2.97
CA GLU A 372 -28.97 33.04 -3.40
C GLU A 372 -29.41 34.18 -2.47
N ASN A 373 -30.24 33.90 -1.46
CA ASN A 373 -30.93 34.92 -0.66
C ASN A 373 -30.91 34.64 0.84
N LEU A 374 -29.73 34.23 1.34
CA LEU A 374 -29.46 33.98 2.76
C LEU A 374 -30.35 32.88 3.36
N GLY A 375 -30.69 31.87 2.56
CA GLY A 375 -31.47 30.71 3.01
C GLY A 375 -32.98 30.94 3.09
N LYS A 376 -33.51 32.03 2.52
CA LYS A 376 -34.97 32.26 2.45
C LYS A 376 -35.64 31.31 1.47
N THR A 377 -34.99 31.03 0.35
CA THR A 377 -35.42 30.03 -0.65
C THR A 377 -34.24 29.17 -1.07
N TRP A 378 -34.54 27.96 -1.52
CA TRP A 378 -33.56 26.94 -1.88
C TRP A 378 -33.88 26.34 -3.25
N ASN A 379 -32.88 26.30 -4.12
CA ASN A 379 -32.86 25.37 -5.25
C ASN A 379 -32.42 24.00 -4.72
N THR A 380 -33.07 22.92 -5.17
CA THR A 380 -32.88 21.59 -4.58
C THR A 380 -32.66 20.54 -5.62
N GLU A 381 -31.66 19.70 -5.41
CA GLU A 381 -31.29 18.58 -6.26
C GLU A 381 -31.13 17.31 -5.42
N SER A 382 -31.60 16.18 -5.93
CA SER A 382 -31.35 14.88 -5.32
C SER A 382 -29.96 14.40 -5.70
N VAL A 383 -29.13 14.02 -4.72
CA VAL A 383 -27.85 13.34 -4.97
C VAL A 383 -28.08 11.83 -5.07
N THR A 384 -28.93 11.28 -4.20
CA THR A 384 -29.30 9.86 -4.23
C THR A 384 -30.80 9.67 -4.31
N GLU A 385 -31.27 8.67 -5.04
CA GLU A 385 -32.70 8.28 -5.10
C GLU A 385 -32.90 6.77 -5.22
N ASN A 386 -34.00 6.27 -4.66
CA ASN A 386 -34.40 4.85 -4.72
C ASN A 386 -33.36 3.89 -4.12
N SER A 387 -32.61 4.34 -3.12
CA SER A 387 -31.57 3.54 -2.47
C SER A 387 -32.16 2.37 -1.68
N ALA A 388 -31.53 1.19 -1.77
CA ALA A 388 -31.88 0.01 -0.97
C ALA A 388 -31.63 0.23 0.54
N TYR A 389 -30.65 1.08 0.87
CA TYR A 389 -30.23 1.42 2.23
C TYR A 389 -30.38 2.92 2.51
N GLY A 390 -30.42 3.29 3.79
CA GLY A 390 -30.48 4.71 4.18
C GLY A 390 -29.12 5.40 4.03
N ASN A 391 -29.12 6.67 3.66
CA ASN A 391 -27.93 7.50 3.50
C ASN A 391 -27.97 8.67 4.50
N VAL A 392 -26.96 8.78 5.36
CA VAL A 392 -26.93 9.72 6.50
C VAL A 392 -25.57 10.39 6.65
N ARG A 393 -25.51 11.43 7.48
CA ARG A 393 -24.29 12.14 7.88
C ARG A 393 -23.45 12.60 6.67
N PRO A 394 -24.01 13.40 5.76
CA PRO A 394 -23.24 14.00 4.69
C PRO A 394 -22.04 14.78 5.26
N TYR A 395 -20.94 14.76 4.54
CA TYR A 395 -19.70 15.44 4.87
C TYR A 395 -19.06 15.99 3.61
N VAL A 396 -18.90 17.30 3.55
CA VAL A 396 -18.18 17.95 2.44
C VAL A 396 -16.68 17.84 2.68
N ILE A 397 -15.98 17.23 1.71
CA ILE A 397 -14.54 16.98 1.76
C ILE A 397 -13.82 18.32 1.87
N ARG A 398 -12.92 18.48 2.85
CA ARG A 398 -12.15 19.72 2.98
C ARG A 398 -11.21 19.87 1.78
N ASN A 399 -11.13 21.08 1.22
CA ASN A 399 -10.29 21.41 0.06
C ASN A 399 -10.60 20.59 -1.20
N HIS A 400 -11.85 20.14 -1.39
CA HIS A 400 -12.22 19.43 -2.62
C HIS A 400 -11.98 20.30 -3.87
N PRO A 401 -11.59 19.71 -5.01
CA PRO A 401 -11.49 20.43 -6.27
C PRO A 401 -12.87 20.80 -6.81
N GLU A 402 -12.93 21.80 -7.71
CA GLU A 402 -14.17 22.24 -8.36
C GLU A 402 -14.78 21.14 -9.26
N ASP A 403 -13.94 20.44 -10.02
CA ASP A 403 -14.35 19.39 -10.98
C ASP A 403 -14.19 17.95 -10.44
N GLY A 404 -14.12 17.76 -9.12
CA GLY A 404 -13.97 16.42 -8.53
C GLY A 404 -14.94 16.14 -7.38
N PRO A 405 -14.76 15.02 -6.67
CA PRO A 405 -15.69 14.63 -5.61
C PRO A 405 -15.71 15.65 -4.48
N ALA A 406 -16.91 16.13 -4.15
CA ALA A 406 -17.12 17.13 -3.11
C ALA A 406 -17.68 16.49 -1.83
N LEU A 407 -18.36 15.35 -1.94
CA LEU A 407 -19.23 14.83 -0.89
C LEU A 407 -18.94 13.38 -0.52
N MET A 408 -18.99 13.11 0.79
CA MET A 408 -19.02 11.77 1.35
C MET A 408 -20.22 11.58 2.29
N TRP A 409 -20.68 10.34 2.49
CA TRP A 409 -21.75 10.03 3.43
C TRP A 409 -21.70 8.58 3.94
N GLU A 410 -22.47 8.30 4.99
CA GLU A 410 -22.61 6.96 5.56
C GLU A 410 -23.86 6.28 4.98
N GLN A 411 -23.68 5.19 4.24
CA GLN A 411 -24.74 4.28 3.79
C GLN A 411 -24.98 3.22 4.88
N ILE A 412 -26.12 3.29 5.56
CA ILE A 412 -26.46 2.42 6.68
C ILE A 412 -27.16 1.14 6.21
N HIS A 413 -26.41 0.05 6.05
CA HIS A 413 -27.00 -1.29 5.87
C HIS A 413 -27.89 -1.64 7.07
N TYR A 414 -27.40 -1.30 8.27
CA TYR A 414 -28.17 -1.36 9.49
C TYR A 414 -27.58 -0.45 10.57
N TYR A 415 -28.42 0.23 11.35
CA TYR A 415 -27.97 1.06 12.47
C TYR A 415 -28.99 1.06 13.59
N GLN A 416 -28.74 0.36 14.70
CA GLN A 416 -29.60 0.42 15.90
C GLN A 416 -29.07 1.35 16.97
N HIS A 417 -27.76 1.51 17.04
CA HIS A 417 -27.06 2.27 18.06
C HIS A 417 -25.62 2.50 17.60
N TYR A 418 -24.94 3.51 18.12
CA TYR A 418 -23.53 3.77 17.80
C TYR A 418 -22.55 2.64 18.12
N THR A 419 -22.94 1.67 18.96
CA THR A 419 -22.18 0.44 19.22
C THR A 419 -22.69 -0.80 18.47
N LYS A 420 -23.76 -0.63 17.68
CA LYS A 420 -24.46 -1.71 16.97
C LYS A 420 -24.92 -1.22 15.60
N PHE A 421 -23.97 -1.19 14.68
CA PHE A 421 -24.14 -0.73 13.30
C PHE A 421 -23.40 -1.63 12.31
N ASN A 422 -23.81 -1.54 11.05
CA ASN A 422 -23.07 -1.93 9.87
C ASN A 422 -23.37 -0.90 8.78
N ALA A 423 -22.33 -0.24 8.29
CA ALA A 423 -22.45 0.84 7.32
C ALA A 423 -21.23 0.83 6.40
N ALA A 424 -21.30 1.61 5.34
CA ALA A 424 -20.18 1.88 4.44
C ALA A 424 -20.10 3.38 4.15
N ILE A 425 -18.88 3.90 4.06
CA ILE A 425 -18.60 5.26 3.64
C ILE A 425 -18.60 5.33 2.11
N LYS A 426 -19.45 6.20 1.58
CA LYS A 426 -19.59 6.51 0.16
C LYS A 426 -18.92 7.83 -0.19
N ILE A 427 -18.54 7.96 -1.45
CA ILE A 427 -18.08 9.21 -2.07
C ILE A 427 -18.96 9.48 -3.29
N ASP A 428 -19.21 10.74 -3.64
CA ASP A 428 -20.05 11.21 -4.75
C ASP A 428 -19.44 10.99 -6.14
N VAL A 429 -18.68 9.90 -6.27
CA VAL A 429 -18.25 9.36 -7.55
C VAL A 429 -19.18 8.19 -7.85
N LEU A 430 -19.96 8.31 -8.93
CA LEU A 430 -20.67 7.17 -9.46
C LEU A 430 -19.63 6.09 -9.78
N ARG A 431 -19.88 4.87 -9.32
CA ARG A 431 -19.36 3.71 -10.01
C ARG A 431 -19.82 3.91 -11.43
N ASP A 432 -18.90 4.10 -12.37
CA ASP A 432 -19.23 3.86 -13.77
C ASP A 432 -20.03 2.56 -13.78
N GLU A 433 -21.21 2.53 -14.40
CA GLU A 433 -21.99 1.31 -14.57
C GLU A 433 -21.02 0.17 -14.93
N ARG A 434 -20.63 -0.65 -13.96
CA ARG A 434 -19.55 -1.64 -14.09
C ARG A 434 -18.34 -1.21 -14.96
N ASN A 435 -17.96 0.06 -15.10
CA ASN A 435 -17.12 0.53 -16.22
C ASN A 435 -17.24 -0.39 -17.47
N LEU A 436 -18.45 -0.52 -18.03
CA LEU A 436 -18.71 -1.34 -19.22
C LEU A 436 -18.06 -0.76 -20.48
N SER A 437 -17.23 0.27 -20.34
CA SER A 437 -16.44 0.80 -21.42
C SER A 437 -15.49 -0.27 -21.92
N ALA A 438 -15.28 -0.25 -23.23
CA ALA A 438 -14.18 -0.96 -23.87
C ALA A 438 -12.87 -0.15 -23.74
N GLU A 439 -12.79 0.84 -22.85
CA GLU A 439 -11.60 1.65 -22.68
C GLU A 439 -10.50 0.83 -22.01
N LYS A 440 -9.29 1.05 -22.52
CA LYS A 440 -8.09 0.37 -22.06
C LYS A 440 -7.74 0.85 -20.64
N PRO A 441 -7.62 -0.06 -19.65
CA PRO A 441 -7.27 0.34 -18.30
C PRO A 441 -5.79 0.78 -18.23
N SER A 442 -5.47 1.65 -17.27
CA SER A 442 -4.07 1.98 -17.01
C SER A 442 -3.31 0.78 -16.42
N ALA A 443 -2.06 0.60 -16.82
CA ALA A 443 -1.20 -0.47 -16.29
C ALA A 443 -1.07 -0.43 -14.75
N ARG A 444 -1.03 0.78 -14.18
CA ARG A 444 -1.02 1.00 -12.73
C ARG A 444 -2.28 0.44 -12.07
N SER A 445 -3.45 0.65 -12.66
CA SER A 445 -4.73 0.14 -12.16
C SER A 445 -4.77 -1.38 -12.17
N VAL A 446 -4.43 -2.01 -13.31
CA VAL A 446 -4.39 -3.47 -13.45
C VAL A 446 -3.52 -4.10 -12.37
N ARG A 447 -2.27 -3.61 -12.22
CA ARG A 447 -1.31 -4.08 -11.22
C ARG A 447 -1.82 -3.91 -9.79
N ASN A 448 -2.48 -2.79 -9.49
CA ASN A 448 -3.04 -2.53 -8.16
C ASN A 448 -4.15 -3.50 -7.80
N TYR A 449 -5.05 -3.83 -8.73
CA TYR A 449 -6.08 -4.84 -8.50
C TYR A 449 -5.47 -6.23 -8.27
N MET A 450 -4.50 -6.64 -9.08
CA MET A 450 -3.78 -7.91 -8.89
C MET A 450 -3.14 -7.99 -7.50
N ARG A 451 -2.42 -6.93 -7.10
CA ARG A 451 -1.80 -6.82 -5.77
C ARG A 451 -2.83 -6.96 -4.65
N ARG A 452 -3.95 -6.21 -4.71
CA ARG A 452 -4.99 -6.22 -3.66
C ARG A 452 -5.64 -7.59 -3.51
N VAL A 453 -5.94 -8.25 -4.63
CA VAL A 453 -6.53 -9.60 -4.64
C VAL A 453 -5.54 -10.63 -4.09
N ALA A 454 -4.27 -10.58 -4.51
CA ALA A 454 -3.23 -11.47 -3.99
C ALA A 454 -2.98 -11.26 -2.48
N ASP A 455 -2.81 -10.01 -2.05
CA ASP A 455 -2.61 -9.63 -0.65
C ASP A 455 -3.79 -10.10 0.23
N TRP A 456 -5.02 -9.92 -0.24
CA TRP A 456 -6.22 -10.38 0.49
C TRP A 456 -6.24 -11.91 0.62
N GLN A 457 -5.93 -12.63 -0.46
CA GLN A 457 -5.98 -14.10 -0.44
C GLN A 457 -4.90 -14.72 0.47
N ILE A 458 -3.70 -14.14 0.51
CA ILE A 458 -2.62 -14.57 1.43
C ILE A 458 -3.06 -14.34 2.89
N LYS A 459 -3.70 -13.20 3.18
CA LYS A 459 -4.19 -12.87 4.53
C LYS A 459 -5.42 -13.69 4.95
N ASN A 460 -6.17 -14.23 3.99
CA ASN A 460 -7.40 -15.00 4.22
C ASN A 460 -7.26 -16.42 3.64
N PRO A 461 -6.40 -17.28 4.22
CA PRO A 461 -6.12 -18.60 3.67
C PRO A 461 -7.39 -19.46 3.61
N SER A 462 -7.53 -20.20 2.52
CA SER A 462 -8.65 -21.13 2.34
C SER A 462 -8.50 -22.39 3.20
N ARG A 463 -9.63 -23.07 3.41
CA ARG A 463 -9.71 -24.33 4.16
C ARG A 463 -9.36 -25.56 3.31
N HIS A 464 -9.25 -25.41 1.99
CA HIS A 464 -8.88 -26.53 1.11
C HIS A 464 -7.45 -26.98 1.38
N HIS A 465 -7.13 -28.23 1.06
CA HIS A 465 -5.76 -28.73 1.19
C HIS A 465 -4.83 -27.96 0.24
N THR A 466 -3.62 -27.61 0.69
CA THR A 466 -2.65 -26.79 -0.08
C THR A 466 -2.09 -27.48 -1.33
N ALA A 467 -2.32 -28.77 -1.50
CA ALA A 467 -1.98 -29.55 -2.71
C ALA A 467 -3.19 -29.90 -3.59
N ASP A 468 -4.40 -29.52 -3.18
CA ASP A 468 -5.64 -29.76 -3.94
C ASP A 468 -5.70 -28.87 -5.19
N TRP A 469 -6.52 -29.26 -6.18
CA TRP A 469 -6.67 -28.52 -7.44
C TRP A 469 -7.13 -27.07 -7.23
N THR A 470 -7.92 -26.81 -6.18
CA THR A 470 -8.36 -25.46 -5.82
C THR A 470 -7.16 -24.53 -5.59
N HIS A 471 -6.20 -24.96 -4.76
CA HIS A 471 -4.93 -24.26 -4.54
C HIS A 471 -4.02 -24.34 -5.76
N GLY A 472 -3.99 -25.46 -6.49
CA GLY A 472 -3.21 -25.57 -7.72
C GLY A 472 -3.57 -24.49 -8.75
N ALA A 473 -4.87 -24.21 -8.92
CA ALA A 473 -5.34 -23.14 -9.78
C ALA A 473 -5.03 -21.74 -9.23
N LEU A 474 -5.14 -21.53 -7.91
CA LEU A 474 -4.67 -20.31 -7.26
C LEU A 474 -3.20 -20.05 -7.57
N TYR A 475 -2.36 -21.06 -7.35
CA TYR A 475 -0.91 -20.92 -7.52
C TYR A 475 -0.52 -20.72 -8.97
N ALA A 476 -1.25 -21.29 -9.93
CA ALA A 476 -1.01 -21.02 -11.35
C ALA A 476 -1.11 -19.52 -11.68
N GLY A 477 -2.08 -18.81 -11.10
CA GLY A 477 -2.17 -17.34 -11.22
C GLY A 477 -1.18 -16.59 -10.34
N MET A 478 -0.98 -17.05 -9.11
CA MET A 478 -0.05 -16.43 -8.17
C MET A 478 1.41 -16.47 -8.68
N THR A 479 1.82 -17.53 -9.39
CA THR A 479 3.16 -17.59 -10.00
C THR A 479 3.33 -16.55 -11.10
N GLU A 480 2.33 -16.32 -11.95
CA GLU A 480 2.44 -15.27 -12.98
C GLU A 480 2.44 -13.88 -12.32
N TRP A 481 1.66 -13.68 -11.26
CA TRP A 481 1.72 -12.43 -10.50
C TRP A 481 3.06 -12.21 -9.81
N ALA A 482 3.64 -13.24 -9.18
CA ALA A 482 4.91 -13.15 -8.48
C ALA A 482 6.05 -12.72 -9.43
N GLU A 483 6.09 -13.24 -10.66
CA GLU A 483 7.06 -12.83 -11.69
C GLU A 483 6.97 -11.34 -12.04
N MET A 484 5.78 -10.76 -12.00
CA MET A 484 5.50 -9.37 -12.38
C MET A 484 5.53 -8.41 -11.19
N ALA A 485 5.38 -8.94 -9.97
CA ALA A 485 5.29 -8.16 -8.76
C ALA A 485 6.65 -7.52 -8.43
N ALA A 486 6.59 -6.31 -7.88
CA ALA A 486 7.79 -5.60 -7.43
C ALA A 486 8.37 -6.16 -6.12
N ASP A 487 7.61 -6.99 -5.40
CA ASP A 487 7.88 -7.49 -4.05
C ASP A 487 7.94 -9.02 -4.10
N ASP A 488 9.00 -9.62 -3.57
CA ASP A 488 9.26 -11.06 -3.68
C ASP A 488 8.49 -11.90 -2.65
N LYS A 489 7.75 -11.28 -1.72
CA LYS A 489 6.91 -12.01 -0.73
C LYS A 489 5.93 -13.02 -1.35
N TYR A 490 5.54 -12.82 -2.62
CA TYR A 490 4.67 -13.75 -3.32
C TYR A 490 5.41 -15.04 -3.70
N PHE A 491 6.70 -14.96 -4.04
CA PHE A 491 7.54 -16.14 -4.20
C PHE A 491 7.75 -16.85 -2.87
N ASP A 492 8.02 -16.13 -1.79
CA ASP A 492 8.19 -16.72 -0.46
C ASP A 492 6.97 -17.51 -0.02
N TYR A 493 5.78 -16.94 -0.23
CA TYR A 493 4.51 -17.64 -0.01
C TYR A 493 4.43 -18.94 -0.82
N LEU A 494 4.81 -18.93 -2.09
CA LEU A 494 4.75 -20.11 -2.96
C LEU A 494 5.80 -21.17 -2.57
N ILE A 495 7.01 -20.76 -2.18
CA ILE A 495 8.05 -21.63 -1.62
C ILE A 495 7.54 -22.29 -0.34
N GLU A 496 6.95 -21.53 0.59
CA GLU A 496 6.37 -22.05 1.84
C GLU A 496 5.31 -23.13 1.53
N MET A 497 4.44 -22.90 0.55
CA MET A 497 3.44 -23.89 0.14
C MET A 497 4.08 -25.15 -0.48
N GLY A 498 5.16 -24.98 -1.26
CA GLY A 498 5.96 -26.08 -1.81
C GLY A 498 6.57 -26.95 -0.72
N GLU A 499 7.23 -26.33 0.26
CA GLU A 499 7.83 -27.01 1.41
C GLU A 499 6.78 -27.70 2.27
N ARG A 500 5.66 -27.02 2.57
CA ARG A 500 4.53 -27.62 3.31
C ARG A 500 3.97 -28.86 2.64
N ASN A 501 3.92 -28.87 1.31
CA ASN A 501 3.48 -30.02 0.53
C ASN A 501 4.59 -31.06 0.28
N ASN A 502 5.81 -30.82 0.78
CA ASN A 502 7.00 -31.62 0.53
C ASN A 502 7.22 -31.84 -0.99
N TRP A 503 6.94 -30.81 -1.78
CA TRP A 503 7.06 -30.78 -3.25
C TRP A 503 6.36 -31.96 -3.97
N ALA A 504 5.31 -32.53 -3.35
CA ALA A 504 4.63 -33.72 -3.86
C ALA A 504 3.29 -33.38 -4.53
N PRO A 505 2.91 -34.09 -5.61
CA PRO A 505 1.51 -34.13 -6.06
C PRO A 505 0.61 -34.69 -4.95
N HIS A 506 -0.69 -34.43 -5.05
CA HIS A 506 -1.64 -34.93 -4.06
C HIS A 506 -1.88 -36.46 -4.19
N ARG A 507 -2.83 -37.02 -3.43
CA ARG A 507 -2.85 -38.44 -3.05
C ARG A 507 -3.27 -39.42 -4.18
N ARG A 508 -4.25 -39.08 -5.01
CA ARG A 508 -4.88 -39.93 -6.02
C ARG A 508 -3.96 -40.07 -7.23
N LYS A 509 -3.55 -41.29 -7.57
CA LYS A 509 -2.42 -41.47 -8.50
C LYS A 509 -2.65 -41.07 -9.94
N TYR A 510 -3.87 -41.19 -10.44
CA TYR A 510 -4.24 -40.89 -11.81
C TYR A 510 -5.07 -39.61 -11.96
N HIS A 511 -5.62 -39.10 -10.85
CA HIS A 511 -6.67 -38.09 -10.90
C HIS A 511 -6.10 -36.71 -11.25
N ALA A 512 -6.56 -36.12 -12.35
CA ALA A 512 -6.00 -34.87 -12.91
C ALA A 512 -5.86 -33.73 -11.88
N ASP A 513 -6.90 -33.52 -11.05
CA ASP A 513 -6.90 -32.55 -9.94
C ASP A 513 -5.64 -32.61 -9.06
N ASP A 514 -5.15 -33.80 -8.75
CA ASP A 514 -4.07 -34.02 -7.78
C ASP A 514 -2.68 -33.68 -8.35
N PHE A 515 -2.58 -33.34 -9.65
CA PHE A 515 -1.36 -32.83 -10.26
C PHE A 515 -1.36 -31.31 -10.43
N THR A 516 -2.50 -30.63 -10.29
CA THR A 516 -2.63 -29.20 -10.62
C THR A 516 -1.59 -28.36 -9.88
N VAL A 517 -1.33 -28.67 -8.61
CA VAL A 517 -0.31 -28.01 -7.78
C VAL A 517 1.10 -28.08 -8.39
N CYS A 518 1.41 -29.12 -9.17
CA CYS A 518 2.70 -29.28 -9.82
C CYS A 518 2.98 -28.21 -10.87
N GLN A 519 1.98 -27.49 -11.37
CA GLN A 519 2.22 -26.31 -12.21
C GLN A 519 3.08 -25.27 -11.45
N MET A 520 2.81 -25.05 -10.16
CA MET A 520 3.60 -24.17 -9.30
C MET A 520 5.02 -24.72 -9.13
N TYR A 521 5.16 -26.00 -8.79
CA TYR A 521 6.48 -26.58 -8.52
C TYR A 521 7.41 -26.51 -9.73
N LEU A 522 6.88 -26.76 -10.93
CA LEU A 522 7.66 -26.69 -12.17
C LEU A 522 8.08 -25.26 -12.50
N LYS A 523 7.22 -24.26 -12.24
CA LYS A 523 7.55 -22.84 -12.38
C LYS A 523 8.62 -22.40 -11.38
N LEU A 524 8.50 -22.78 -10.10
CA LEU A 524 9.52 -22.46 -9.09
C LEU A 524 10.86 -23.13 -9.41
N TYR A 525 10.86 -24.34 -9.96
CA TYR A 525 12.09 -24.99 -10.40
C TYR A 525 12.80 -24.23 -11.52
N GLU A 526 12.08 -23.61 -12.46
CA GLU A 526 12.72 -22.80 -13.51
C GLU A 526 13.48 -21.61 -12.93
N LYS A 527 12.95 -21.04 -11.85
CA LYS A 527 13.56 -19.90 -11.15
C LYS A 527 14.72 -20.32 -10.24
N TYR A 528 14.49 -21.28 -9.33
CA TYR A 528 15.45 -21.61 -8.26
C TYR A 528 16.34 -22.83 -8.57
N ARG A 529 16.02 -23.60 -9.60
CA ARG A 529 16.77 -24.80 -10.05
C ARG A 529 17.00 -25.89 -8.99
N GLU A 530 16.26 -25.85 -7.87
CA GLU A 530 16.36 -26.86 -6.82
C GLU A 530 15.67 -28.18 -7.20
N LYS A 531 16.45 -29.26 -7.30
CA LYS A 531 15.98 -30.58 -7.77
C LYS A 531 14.75 -31.11 -7.00
N LYS A 532 14.66 -30.83 -5.68
CA LYS A 532 13.56 -31.26 -4.81
C LYS A 532 12.18 -30.83 -5.34
N MET A 533 12.11 -29.70 -6.04
CA MET A 533 10.86 -29.11 -6.52
C MET A 533 10.16 -29.98 -7.57
N ILE A 534 10.90 -30.71 -8.42
CA ILE A 534 10.31 -31.46 -9.55
C ILE A 534 10.37 -32.97 -9.40
N GLU A 535 11.19 -33.49 -8.50
CA GLU A 535 11.52 -34.91 -8.44
C GLU A 535 10.29 -35.80 -8.27
N LYS A 536 9.43 -35.49 -7.29
CA LYS A 536 8.21 -36.27 -7.01
C LYS A 536 7.16 -36.12 -8.08
N THR A 537 7.10 -34.97 -8.73
CA THR A 537 6.27 -34.75 -9.92
C THR A 537 6.73 -35.71 -11.02
N ARG A 538 8.03 -35.75 -11.35
CA ARG A 538 8.57 -36.63 -12.39
C ARG A 538 8.32 -38.11 -12.09
N GLN A 539 8.60 -38.55 -10.86
CA GLN A 539 8.35 -39.91 -10.40
C GLN A 539 6.88 -40.33 -10.62
N ARG A 540 5.94 -39.41 -10.36
CA ARG A 540 4.51 -39.64 -10.56
C ARG A 540 4.16 -39.78 -12.04
N LEU A 541 4.64 -38.89 -12.90
CA LEU A 541 4.37 -38.93 -14.34
C LEU A 541 4.95 -40.21 -14.98
N ASP A 542 6.18 -40.58 -14.60
CA ASP A 542 6.81 -41.82 -15.05
C ASP A 542 6.03 -43.07 -14.60
N TRP A 543 5.48 -43.04 -13.38
CA TRP A 543 4.64 -44.12 -12.89
C TRP A 543 3.34 -44.26 -13.72
N ILE A 544 2.68 -43.15 -14.08
CA ILE A 544 1.48 -43.17 -14.92
C ILE A 544 1.80 -43.71 -16.31
N LEU A 545 2.91 -43.29 -16.92
CA LEU A 545 3.35 -43.81 -18.22
C LEU A 545 3.61 -45.32 -18.19
N LYS A 546 4.13 -45.84 -17.08
CA LYS A 546 4.35 -47.28 -16.88
C LYS A 546 3.08 -48.07 -16.57
N ASN A 547 2.07 -47.42 -15.99
CA ASN A 547 0.83 -48.05 -15.54
C ASN A 547 -0.38 -47.36 -16.17
N ARG A 548 -0.41 -47.17 -17.49
CA ARG A 548 -1.51 -46.44 -18.13
C ARG A 548 -2.86 -47.11 -17.86
N SER A 549 -3.87 -46.31 -17.52
CA SER A 549 -5.25 -46.76 -17.44
C SER A 549 -5.85 -46.85 -18.86
N ASP A 550 -6.59 -47.91 -19.13
CA ASP A 550 -7.29 -48.17 -20.39
C ASP A 550 -8.81 -47.93 -20.29
N VAL A 551 -9.28 -47.33 -19.18
CA VAL A 551 -10.70 -47.09 -18.95
C VAL A 551 -11.29 -46.17 -20.04
N GLU A 552 -12.46 -46.53 -20.56
CA GLU A 552 -13.26 -45.62 -21.40
C GLU A 552 -13.76 -44.44 -20.57
N ILE A 553 -13.76 -43.23 -21.14
CA ILE A 553 -14.16 -42.02 -20.40
C ILE A 553 -15.68 -41.72 -20.46
N VAL A 554 -16.43 -42.51 -21.25
CA VAL A 554 -17.90 -42.42 -21.39
C VAL A 554 -18.52 -43.80 -21.13
N PRO A 555 -19.53 -43.93 -20.25
CA PRO A 555 -20.14 -42.87 -19.44
C PRO A 555 -19.27 -42.47 -18.22
N PHE A 556 -19.35 -41.20 -17.83
CA PHE A 556 -18.64 -40.65 -16.68
C PHE A 556 -19.01 -41.38 -15.38
N SER A 557 -18.00 -41.87 -14.68
CA SER A 557 -18.10 -42.50 -13.35
C SER A 557 -16.81 -42.29 -12.55
N GLY A 558 -16.81 -42.64 -11.26
CA GLY A 558 -15.62 -42.50 -10.40
C GLY A 558 -14.37 -43.21 -10.97
N LYS A 559 -14.54 -44.38 -11.61
CA LYS A 559 -13.41 -45.12 -12.23
C LYS A 559 -12.86 -44.41 -13.46
N THR A 560 -13.72 -43.75 -14.24
CA THR A 560 -13.29 -43.02 -15.45
C THR A 560 -12.39 -41.82 -15.12
N GLN A 561 -12.29 -41.40 -13.86
CA GLN A 561 -11.41 -40.33 -13.41
C GLN A 561 -9.92 -40.75 -13.34
N GLU A 562 -9.59 -42.00 -13.67
CA GLU A 562 -8.21 -42.40 -13.98
C GLU A 562 -7.69 -41.80 -15.28
N ARG A 563 -8.58 -41.29 -16.13
CA ARG A 563 -8.29 -40.52 -17.35
C ARG A 563 -9.08 -39.21 -17.33
N TRP A 564 -8.91 -38.38 -18.35
CA TRP A 564 -9.48 -37.03 -18.42
C TRP A 564 -10.95 -37.04 -18.88
N SER A 565 -11.82 -37.65 -18.07
CA SER A 565 -13.25 -37.87 -18.37
C SER A 565 -14.16 -36.66 -18.13
N TRP A 566 -13.62 -35.52 -17.71
CA TRP A 566 -14.33 -34.27 -17.51
C TRP A 566 -13.48 -33.10 -18.04
N CYS A 567 -14.11 -32.06 -18.57
CA CYS A 567 -13.39 -31.00 -19.30
C CYS A 567 -12.40 -30.23 -18.41
N ASP A 568 -12.69 -30.09 -17.12
CA ASP A 568 -11.85 -29.34 -16.17
C ASP A 568 -10.44 -29.94 -16.07
N ALA A 569 -10.31 -31.26 -16.27
CA ALA A 569 -9.03 -31.98 -16.27
C ALA A 569 -8.02 -31.39 -17.28
N LEU A 570 -8.51 -30.73 -18.33
CA LEU A 570 -7.69 -30.13 -19.38
C LEU A 570 -6.94 -28.86 -18.94
N PHE A 571 -7.34 -28.24 -17.81
CA PHE A 571 -6.50 -27.26 -17.12
C PHE A 571 -5.52 -27.94 -16.15
N MET A 572 -5.99 -28.97 -15.45
CA MET A 572 -5.29 -29.53 -14.31
C MET A 572 -4.00 -30.25 -14.71
N ALA A 573 -4.09 -31.16 -15.68
CA ALA A 573 -3.00 -32.07 -16.02
C ALA A 573 -2.15 -31.62 -17.21
N PRO A 574 -2.69 -31.26 -18.39
CA PRO A 574 -1.87 -31.03 -19.59
C PRO A 574 -0.73 -30.03 -19.42
N PRO A 575 -0.90 -28.87 -18.76
CA PRO A 575 0.20 -27.92 -18.55
C PRO A 575 1.36 -28.52 -17.74
N VAL A 576 1.09 -29.44 -16.80
CA VAL A 576 2.14 -30.12 -16.01
C VAL A 576 2.98 -31.03 -16.91
N TRP A 577 2.32 -31.81 -17.78
CA TRP A 577 3.00 -32.72 -18.70
C TRP A 577 3.82 -31.96 -19.76
N ALA A 578 3.24 -30.91 -20.35
CA ALA A 578 3.93 -30.06 -21.33
C ALA A 578 5.15 -29.38 -20.70
N LYS A 579 5.01 -28.82 -19.49
CA LYS A 579 6.11 -28.16 -18.79
C LYS A 579 7.20 -29.14 -18.36
N MET A 580 6.86 -30.35 -17.92
CA MET A 580 7.85 -31.40 -17.66
C MET A 580 8.62 -31.77 -18.94
N ALA A 581 7.93 -31.88 -20.09
CA ALA A 581 8.59 -32.13 -21.37
C ALA A 581 9.58 -31.00 -21.71
N ALA A 582 9.18 -29.74 -21.55
CA ALA A 582 10.04 -28.58 -21.79
C ALA A 582 11.28 -28.55 -20.87
N ILE A 583 11.11 -28.86 -19.57
CA ILE A 583 12.21 -28.89 -18.60
C ILE A 583 13.19 -30.04 -18.87
N THR A 584 12.69 -31.22 -19.24
CA THR A 584 13.51 -32.45 -19.35
C THR A 584 14.00 -32.75 -20.77
N GLY A 585 13.35 -32.18 -21.79
CA GLY A 585 13.52 -32.57 -23.19
C GLY A 585 12.91 -33.93 -23.57
N GLU A 586 12.19 -34.59 -22.67
CA GLU A 586 11.68 -35.95 -22.89
C GLU A 586 10.30 -35.98 -23.57
N LYS A 587 10.28 -36.34 -24.86
CA LYS A 587 9.05 -36.40 -25.70
C LYS A 587 7.95 -37.34 -25.19
N LYS A 588 8.28 -38.28 -24.31
CA LYS A 588 7.30 -39.23 -23.74
C LYS A 588 6.17 -38.51 -22.98
N TYR A 589 6.46 -37.37 -22.37
CA TYR A 589 5.50 -36.59 -21.60
C TYR A 589 4.52 -35.84 -22.51
N GLU A 590 5.01 -35.11 -23.52
CA GLU A 590 4.16 -34.40 -24.48
C GLU A 590 3.31 -35.36 -25.32
N ASN A 591 3.85 -36.52 -25.73
CA ASN A 591 3.12 -37.51 -26.53
C ASN A 591 1.90 -38.06 -25.77
N PHE A 592 2.07 -38.41 -24.48
CA PHE A 592 0.96 -38.87 -23.65
C PHE A 592 -0.10 -37.77 -23.47
N MET A 593 0.33 -36.54 -23.20
CA MET A 593 -0.57 -35.41 -23.04
C MET A 593 -1.41 -35.15 -24.30
N ILE A 594 -0.78 -35.15 -25.47
CA ILE A 594 -1.46 -34.91 -26.76
C ILE A 594 -2.47 -36.02 -27.06
N GLU A 595 -2.12 -37.28 -26.78
CA GLU A 595 -3.00 -38.43 -26.93
C GLU A 595 -4.27 -38.29 -26.07
N GLU A 596 -4.10 -38.04 -24.77
CA GLU A 596 -5.22 -37.88 -23.83
C GLU A 596 -6.06 -36.63 -24.14
N TRP A 597 -5.44 -35.52 -24.55
CA TRP A 597 -6.17 -34.31 -24.94
C TRP A 597 -7.08 -34.56 -26.14
N LYS A 598 -6.53 -35.17 -27.20
CA LYS A 598 -7.27 -35.49 -28.42
C LYS A 598 -8.44 -36.43 -28.13
N TYR A 599 -8.20 -37.46 -27.33
CA TYR A 599 -9.23 -38.41 -26.94
C TYR A 599 -10.34 -37.75 -26.11
N THR A 600 -10.00 -36.89 -25.15
CA THR A 600 -10.98 -36.11 -24.37
C THR A 600 -11.80 -35.19 -25.27
N THR A 601 -11.13 -34.51 -26.21
CA THR A 601 -11.77 -33.62 -27.19
C THR A 601 -12.73 -34.37 -28.10
N GLU A 602 -12.35 -35.56 -28.57
CA GLU A 602 -13.22 -36.42 -29.38
C GLU A 602 -14.54 -36.73 -28.68
N LYS A 603 -14.51 -36.95 -27.35
CA LYS A 603 -15.69 -37.34 -26.57
C LYS A 603 -16.52 -36.16 -26.06
N LEU A 604 -15.89 -35.06 -25.62
CA LEU A 604 -16.56 -34.00 -24.86
C LEU A 604 -16.79 -32.70 -25.65
N PHE A 605 -16.08 -32.47 -26.75
CA PHE A 605 -16.22 -31.24 -27.54
C PHE A 605 -17.42 -31.32 -28.50
N ASP A 606 -18.36 -30.41 -28.33
CA ASP A 606 -19.47 -30.26 -29.26
C ASP A 606 -19.05 -29.45 -30.48
N LYS A 607 -18.94 -30.11 -31.63
CA LYS A 607 -18.48 -29.48 -32.88
C LYS A 607 -19.45 -28.44 -33.45
N LYS A 608 -20.73 -28.47 -33.03
CA LYS A 608 -21.73 -27.49 -33.49
C LYS A 608 -21.62 -26.22 -32.65
N GLU A 609 -21.57 -26.39 -31.33
CA GLU A 609 -21.54 -25.26 -30.41
C GLU A 609 -20.13 -24.70 -30.19
N ASN A 610 -19.09 -25.44 -30.56
CA ASN A 610 -17.69 -25.14 -30.27
C ASN A 610 -17.42 -24.96 -28.76
N LEU A 611 -18.06 -25.77 -27.94
CA LEU A 611 -17.95 -25.78 -26.48
C LEU A 611 -17.79 -27.22 -25.96
N TYR A 612 -17.19 -27.36 -24.77
CA TYR A 612 -17.04 -28.64 -24.08
C TYR A 612 -18.19 -28.87 -23.12
N TYR A 613 -18.80 -30.05 -23.23
CA TYR A 613 -19.60 -30.59 -22.14
C TYR A 613 -18.72 -30.84 -20.92
N ARG A 614 -19.25 -30.59 -19.72
CA ARG A 614 -18.51 -30.85 -18.47
C ARG A 614 -18.09 -32.30 -18.38
N ASP A 615 -19.00 -33.22 -18.66
CA ASP A 615 -18.79 -34.66 -18.79
C ASP A 615 -20.01 -35.29 -19.52
N SER A 616 -19.97 -36.59 -19.75
CA SER A 616 -21.01 -37.29 -20.54
C SER A 616 -22.42 -37.23 -19.95
N ARG A 617 -22.60 -36.90 -18.66
CA ARG A 617 -23.94 -36.77 -18.03
C ARG A 617 -24.74 -35.58 -18.56
N TYR A 618 -24.10 -34.68 -19.30
CA TYR A 618 -24.72 -33.46 -19.83
C TYR A 618 -25.10 -33.55 -21.32
N PHE A 619 -24.75 -34.64 -22.02
CA PHE A 619 -25.05 -34.79 -23.46
C PHE A 619 -26.55 -34.64 -23.77
N ASP A 620 -27.39 -35.30 -22.97
CA ASP A 620 -28.84 -35.31 -23.15
C ASP A 620 -29.58 -34.30 -22.26
N LYS A 621 -28.86 -33.54 -21.41
CA LYS A 621 -29.46 -32.51 -20.57
C LYS A 621 -29.65 -31.21 -21.35
N ARG A 622 -30.69 -30.46 -20.97
CA ARG A 622 -31.00 -29.14 -21.52
C ARG A 622 -31.22 -28.13 -20.41
N GLU A 623 -30.90 -26.88 -20.72
CA GLU A 623 -31.22 -25.71 -19.90
C GLU A 623 -32.73 -25.43 -19.93
N LYS A 624 -33.19 -24.48 -19.11
CA LYS A 624 -34.62 -24.15 -19.00
C LYS A 624 -35.17 -23.59 -20.32
N ASN A 625 -34.36 -22.87 -21.06
CA ASN A 625 -34.68 -22.34 -22.39
C ASN A 625 -34.58 -23.38 -23.53
N GLY A 626 -34.23 -24.64 -23.22
CA GLY A 626 -34.12 -25.73 -24.20
C GLY A 626 -32.74 -25.87 -24.87
N GLU A 627 -31.79 -24.98 -24.57
CA GLU A 627 -30.42 -25.05 -25.07
C GLU A 627 -29.61 -26.17 -24.40
N LYS A 628 -28.44 -26.50 -24.96
CA LYS A 628 -27.50 -27.45 -24.35
C LYS A 628 -26.84 -26.84 -23.11
N VAL A 629 -26.59 -27.68 -22.09
CA VAL A 629 -25.94 -27.25 -20.84
C VAL A 629 -24.43 -27.15 -21.05
N PHE A 630 -23.92 -25.92 -21.15
CA PHE A 630 -22.49 -25.62 -21.14
C PHE A 630 -22.14 -24.73 -19.96
N TRP A 631 -21.41 -25.31 -19.02
CA TRP A 631 -20.97 -24.61 -17.82
C TRP A 631 -19.80 -23.68 -18.15
N SER A 632 -19.91 -22.43 -17.69
CA SER A 632 -18.92 -21.38 -17.99
C SER A 632 -17.54 -21.73 -17.46
N ARG A 633 -17.35 -21.93 -16.15
CA ARG A 633 -16.03 -22.28 -15.62
C ARG A 633 -15.44 -23.56 -16.22
N GLY A 634 -16.27 -24.54 -16.59
CA GLY A 634 -15.82 -25.75 -17.30
C GLY A 634 -15.10 -25.44 -18.61
N ASN A 635 -15.68 -24.56 -19.43
CA ASN A 635 -15.07 -24.11 -20.68
C ASN A 635 -13.91 -23.13 -20.44
N GLY A 636 -13.98 -22.33 -19.37
CA GLY A 636 -12.87 -21.51 -18.90
C GLY A 636 -11.62 -22.35 -18.60
N TRP A 637 -11.77 -23.47 -17.88
CA TRP A 637 -10.68 -24.42 -17.63
C TRP A 637 -10.02 -24.89 -18.92
N VAL A 638 -10.81 -25.28 -19.92
CA VAL A 638 -10.26 -25.76 -21.20
C VAL A 638 -9.47 -24.65 -21.90
N MET A 639 -10.01 -23.42 -21.97
CA MET A 639 -9.31 -22.31 -22.62
C MET A 639 -8.02 -21.91 -21.88
N GLY A 640 -8.06 -21.82 -20.56
CA GLY A 640 -6.87 -21.55 -19.75
C GLY A 640 -5.82 -22.67 -19.87
N GLY A 641 -6.26 -23.93 -19.95
CA GLY A 641 -5.40 -25.09 -20.15
C GLY A 641 -4.75 -25.13 -21.53
N LEU A 642 -5.52 -24.76 -22.56
CA LEU A 642 -5.07 -24.66 -23.95
C LEU A 642 -3.90 -23.68 -24.07
N VAL A 643 -4.09 -22.44 -23.63
CA VAL A 643 -3.07 -21.40 -23.79
C VAL A 643 -1.80 -21.72 -22.99
N ARG A 644 -1.93 -22.26 -21.78
CA ARG A 644 -0.76 -22.69 -20.97
C ARG A 644 -0.02 -23.87 -21.59
N THR A 645 -0.75 -24.81 -22.20
CA THR A 645 -0.13 -25.96 -22.87
C THR A 645 0.58 -25.52 -24.15
N MET A 646 -0.01 -24.62 -24.93
CA MET A 646 0.63 -24.04 -26.12
C MET A 646 1.90 -23.26 -25.75
N GLU A 647 1.87 -22.46 -24.69
CA GLU A 647 3.03 -21.76 -24.14
C GLU A 647 4.22 -22.72 -23.91
N TYR A 648 3.97 -23.86 -23.27
CA TYR A 648 5.04 -24.80 -22.90
C TYR A 648 5.48 -25.73 -24.04
N LEU A 649 4.61 -26.05 -25.00
CA LEU A 649 5.02 -26.77 -26.20
C LEU A 649 5.89 -25.91 -27.12
N GLY A 650 5.64 -24.59 -27.13
CA GLY A 650 6.29 -23.64 -28.03
C GLY A 650 5.67 -23.60 -29.42
N LYS A 651 5.79 -22.43 -30.07
CA LYS A 651 5.18 -22.13 -31.38
C LYS A 651 5.65 -23.02 -32.54
N ASP A 652 6.82 -23.64 -32.41
CA ASP A 652 7.42 -24.45 -33.48
C ASP A 652 7.10 -25.96 -33.32
N HIS A 653 6.28 -26.33 -32.32
CA HIS A 653 5.96 -27.73 -32.06
C HIS A 653 5.07 -28.34 -33.18
N PRO A 654 5.33 -29.57 -33.69
CA PRO A 654 4.62 -30.13 -34.85
C PRO A 654 3.09 -30.29 -34.69
N GLN A 655 2.59 -30.32 -33.46
CA GLN A 655 1.16 -30.44 -33.15
C GLN A 655 0.50 -29.10 -32.78
N ILE A 656 1.23 -27.98 -32.80
CA ILE A 656 0.71 -26.68 -32.34
C ILE A 656 -0.56 -26.26 -33.10
N GLY A 657 -0.59 -26.49 -34.40
CA GLY A 657 -1.74 -26.15 -35.25
C GLY A 657 -3.04 -26.88 -34.88
N TYR A 658 -2.98 -28.05 -34.22
CA TYR A 658 -4.19 -28.70 -33.69
C TYR A 658 -4.78 -27.86 -32.54
N PHE A 659 -3.95 -27.43 -31.60
CA PHE A 659 -4.35 -26.66 -30.43
C PHE A 659 -4.79 -25.25 -30.81
N GLU A 660 -4.07 -24.57 -31.72
CA GLU A 660 -4.46 -23.26 -32.23
C GLU A 660 -5.85 -23.29 -32.89
N ASN A 661 -6.12 -24.30 -33.73
CA ASN A 661 -7.41 -24.42 -34.39
C ASN A 661 -8.56 -24.67 -33.41
N LEU A 662 -8.33 -25.49 -32.38
CA LEU A 662 -9.30 -25.72 -31.32
C LEU A 662 -9.55 -24.45 -30.49
N TYR A 663 -8.47 -23.78 -30.09
CA TYR A 663 -8.50 -22.52 -29.36
C TYR A 663 -9.29 -21.44 -30.12
N LYS A 664 -8.97 -21.19 -31.40
CA LYS A 664 -9.64 -20.17 -32.22
C LYS A 664 -11.15 -20.43 -32.37
N LYS A 665 -11.58 -21.69 -32.44
CA LYS A 665 -13.01 -22.06 -32.45
C LYS A 665 -13.71 -21.67 -31.15
N MET A 666 -13.11 -22.01 -30.01
CA MET A 666 -13.65 -21.65 -28.70
C MET A 666 -13.63 -20.15 -28.47
N ALA A 667 -12.51 -19.47 -28.77
CA ALA A 667 -12.37 -18.02 -28.62
C ALA A 667 -13.46 -17.24 -29.37
N ARG A 668 -13.72 -17.61 -30.65
CA ARG A 668 -14.81 -16.99 -31.43
C ARG A 668 -16.18 -17.22 -30.79
N LYS A 669 -16.48 -18.45 -30.33
CA LYS A 669 -17.76 -18.74 -29.68
C LYS A 669 -17.89 -17.94 -28.37
N ILE A 670 -16.87 -17.96 -27.52
CA ILE A 670 -16.86 -17.27 -26.23
C ILE A 670 -17.05 -15.76 -26.41
N ALA A 671 -16.31 -15.11 -27.31
CA ALA A 671 -16.50 -13.70 -27.62
C ALA A 671 -17.93 -13.39 -28.08
N SER A 672 -18.52 -14.24 -28.93
CA SER A 672 -19.88 -14.04 -29.45
C SER A 672 -21.01 -14.17 -28.41
N ILE A 673 -20.74 -14.77 -27.26
CA ILE A 673 -21.74 -15.01 -26.19
C ILE A 673 -21.42 -14.26 -24.88
N GLN A 674 -20.51 -13.29 -24.93
CA GLN A 674 -20.26 -12.37 -23.82
C GLN A 674 -21.54 -11.59 -23.49
N GLN A 675 -21.87 -11.46 -22.21
CA GLN A 675 -23.08 -10.75 -21.82
C GLN A 675 -22.92 -9.23 -21.93
N PRO A 676 -24.03 -8.45 -21.98
CA PRO A 676 -23.97 -7.00 -22.03
C PRO A 676 -23.19 -6.37 -20.87
N ASP A 677 -23.04 -7.09 -19.76
CA ASP A 677 -22.23 -6.67 -18.64
C ASP A 677 -20.73 -6.99 -18.72
N GLY A 678 -20.28 -7.56 -19.84
CA GLY A 678 -18.87 -7.87 -20.05
C GLY A 678 -18.41 -9.21 -19.48
N LEU A 679 -19.22 -9.88 -18.65
CA LEU A 679 -18.85 -11.16 -18.06
C LEU A 679 -19.62 -12.31 -18.70
N TRP A 680 -19.18 -13.54 -18.42
CA TRP A 680 -19.88 -14.76 -18.77
C TRP A 680 -20.53 -15.32 -17.52
N HIS A 681 -21.82 -15.59 -17.59
CA HIS A 681 -22.59 -16.10 -16.46
C HIS A 681 -22.42 -17.61 -16.29
N SER A 682 -22.95 -18.18 -15.20
CA SER A 682 -22.79 -19.60 -14.86
C SER A 682 -23.15 -20.57 -16.00
N SER A 683 -24.23 -20.28 -16.76
CA SER A 683 -24.56 -20.99 -18.01
C SER A 683 -24.20 -20.12 -19.21
N LEU A 684 -23.50 -20.70 -20.19
CA LEU A 684 -23.10 -20.00 -21.41
C LEU A 684 -24.26 -19.78 -22.39
N LEU A 685 -25.29 -20.65 -22.36
CA LEU A 685 -26.40 -20.61 -23.31
C LEU A 685 -27.77 -20.32 -22.66
N ASP A 686 -27.84 -20.19 -21.33
CA ASP A 686 -29.04 -19.74 -20.60
C ASP A 686 -28.70 -18.67 -19.54
N PRO A 687 -28.18 -17.50 -19.95
CA PRO A 687 -27.83 -16.42 -19.03
C PRO A 687 -29.07 -15.77 -18.39
N GLU A 688 -30.26 -15.89 -18.99
CA GLU A 688 -31.50 -15.35 -18.41
C GLU A 688 -31.88 -16.07 -17.11
N THR A 689 -31.71 -17.39 -17.07
CA THR A 689 -31.97 -18.18 -15.85
C THR A 689 -30.91 -17.95 -14.77
N TYR A 690 -29.67 -17.65 -15.18
CA TYR A 690 -28.52 -17.46 -14.29
C TYR A 690 -27.90 -16.06 -14.49
N SER A 691 -28.69 -15.00 -14.28
CA SER A 691 -28.37 -13.63 -14.71
C SER A 691 -27.31 -12.88 -13.90
N THR A 692 -26.71 -13.53 -12.89
CA THR A 692 -25.65 -12.93 -12.07
C THR A 692 -24.28 -13.13 -12.71
N PRO A 693 -23.39 -12.12 -12.67
CA PRO A 693 -22.03 -12.26 -13.16
C PRO A 693 -21.28 -13.37 -12.43
N GLU A 694 -20.33 -14.02 -13.12
CA GLU A 694 -19.52 -15.10 -12.58
C GLU A 694 -18.03 -14.83 -12.85
N SER A 695 -17.26 -14.59 -11.78
CA SER A 695 -15.88 -14.09 -11.86
C SER A 695 -14.87 -15.14 -12.35
N SER A 696 -15.03 -16.41 -11.99
CA SER A 696 -13.97 -17.42 -12.23
C SER A 696 -13.88 -17.87 -13.69
N GLY A 697 -15.00 -18.26 -14.32
CA GLY A 697 -15.04 -18.59 -15.74
C GLY A 697 -14.65 -17.40 -16.60
N SER A 698 -15.17 -16.22 -16.27
CA SER A 698 -14.81 -14.96 -16.94
C SER A 698 -13.31 -14.66 -16.85
N GLY A 699 -12.69 -14.87 -15.68
CA GLY A 699 -11.24 -14.73 -15.50
C GLY A 699 -10.44 -15.61 -16.47
N PHE A 700 -10.81 -16.88 -16.63
CA PHE A 700 -10.12 -17.77 -17.58
C PHE A 700 -10.33 -17.37 -19.04
N TYR A 701 -11.52 -16.88 -19.42
CA TYR A 701 -11.74 -16.38 -20.78
C TYR A 701 -10.92 -15.14 -21.05
N LEU A 702 -10.88 -14.18 -20.12
CA LEU A 702 -10.09 -12.98 -20.27
C LEU A 702 -8.60 -13.30 -20.37
N TYR A 703 -8.10 -14.20 -19.52
CA TYR A 703 -6.73 -14.72 -19.63
C TYR A 703 -6.45 -15.27 -21.03
N ALA A 704 -7.28 -16.19 -21.50
CA ALA A 704 -7.04 -16.87 -22.77
C ALA A 704 -7.16 -15.91 -23.97
N LEU A 705 -8.19 -15.06 -24.00
CA LEU A 705 -8.39 -14.07 -25.07
C LEU A 705 -7.26 -13.03 -25.11
N ALA A 706 -6.86 -12.49 -23.96
CA ALA A 706 -5.74 -11.54 -23.87
C ALA A 706 -4.42 -12.19 -24.29
N TRP A 707 -4.15 -13.42 -23.83
CA TRP A 707 -2.99 -14.20 -24.28
C TRP A 707 -3.00 -14.36 -25.81
N GLY A 708 -4.14 -14.70 -26.40
CA GLY A 708 -4.27 -14.89 -27.85
C GLY A 708 -3.99 -13.62 -28.66
N VAL A 709 -4.37 -12.45 -28.15
CA VAL A 709 -4.02 -11.15 -28.76
C VAL A 709 -2.52 -10.88 -28.63
N ASN A 710 -1.95 -11.04 -27.42
CA ASN A 710 -0.53 -10.83 -27.16
C ASN A 710 0.39 -11.75 -28.00
N HIS A 711 -0.11 -12.93 -28.39
CA HIS A 711 0.62 -13.91 -29.21
C HIS A 711 0.28 -13.83 -30.71
N GLY A 712 -0.53 -12.85 -31.14
CA GLY A 712 -0.90 -12.67 -32.55
C GLY A 712 -1.76 -13.79 -33.13
N LEU A 713 -2.44 -14.58 -32.29
CA LEU A 713 -3.35 -15.66 -32.71
C LEU A 713 -4.79 -15.18 -32.89
N LEU A 714 -5.16 -14.06 -32.25
CA LEU A 714 -6.44 -13.40 -32.36
C LEU A 714 -6.24 -11.97 -32.90
N GLU A 715 -7.15 -11.55 -33.79
CA GLU A 715 -7.11 -10.20 -34.38
C GLU A 715 -7.40 -9.14 -33.31
N ARG A 716 -6.51 -8.16 -33.20
CA ARG A 716 -6.50 -7.22 -32.09
C ARG A 716 -7.76 -6.36 -32.03
N GLU A 717 -8.17 -5.83 -33.18
CA GLU A 717 -9.32 -4.93 -33.32
C GLU A 717 -10.64 -5.64 -33.02
N GLU A 718 -10.73 -6.94 -33.29
CA GLU A 718 -11.93 -7.74 -33.02
C GLU A 718 -12.05 -8.07 -31.53
N TYR A 719 -10.95 -8.46 -30.88
CA TYR A 719 -11.01 -9.05 -29.54
C TYR A 719 -10.72 -8.07 -28.40
N LEU A 720 -9.98 -6.97 -28.63
CA LEU A 720 -9.70 -6.00 -27.56
C LEU A 720 -10.95 -5.44 -26.89
N PRO A 721 -12.02 -5.04 -27.60
CA PRO A 721 -13.22 -4.52 -26.95
C PRO A 721 -13.84 -5.51 -25.95
N HIS A 722 -13.83 -6.80 -26.28
CA HIS A 722 -14.32 -7.87 -25.40
C HIS A 722 -13.45 -8.02 -24.15
N ILE A 723 -12.13 -7.97 -24.32
CA ILE A 723 -11.16 -8.11 -23.22
C ILE A 723 -11.24 -6.91 -22.28
N MET A 724 -11.24 -5.68 -22.81
CA MET A 724 -11.27 -4.46 -21.98
C MET A 724 -12.58 -4.38 -21.19
N LYS A 725 -13.72 -4.59 -21.86
CA LYS A 725 -15.03 -4.60 -21.21
C LYS A 725 -15.12 -5.66 -20.12
N GLY A 726 -14.64 -6.88 -20.39
CA GLY A 726 -14.66 -7.94 -19.39
C GLY A 726 -13.68 -7.71 -18.24
N TRP A 727 -12.49 -7.15 -18.48
CA TRP A 727 -11.55 -6.79 -17.41
C TRP A 727 -12.11 -5.70 -16.51
N ASN A 728 -12.68 -4.64 -17.08
CA ASN A 728 -13.27 -3.54 -16.32
C ASN A 728 -14.44 -4.05 -15.47
N SER A 729 -15.30 -4.92 -16.01
CA SER A 729 -16.34 -5.56 -15.20
C SER A 729 -15.78 -6.53 -14.16
N LEU A 730 -14.76 -7.34 -14.46
CA LEU A 730 -14.20 -8.31 -13.52
C LEU A 730 -13.49 -7.61 -12.35
N SER A 731 -12.73 -6.54 -12.62
CA SER A 731 -12.06 -5.74 -11.59
C SER A 731 -13.04 -4.98 -10.70
N SER A 732 -14.24 -4.64 -11.21
CA SER A 732 -15.32 -4.07 -10.39
C SER A 732 -15.87 -5.04 -9.33
N ASN A 733 -15.66 -6.36 -9.49
CA ASN A 733 -16.02 -7.36 -8.49
C ASN A 733 -14.99 -7.47 -7.33
N VAL A 734 -13.92 -6.67 -7.34
CA VAL A 734 -12.94 -6.61 -6.25
C VAL A 734 -13.41 -5.63 -5.19
N HIS A 735 -13.72 -6.15 -4.00
CA HIS A 735 -14.18 -5.38 -2.86
C HIS A 735 -13.09 -4.42 -2.37
N SER A 736 -13.46 -3.42 -1.56
CA SER A 736 -12.51 -2.42 -1.04
C SER A 736 -11.35 -3.03 -0.23
N ASP A 737 -11.57 -4.17 0.44
CA ASP A 737 -10.55 -4.89 1.20
C ASP A 737 -9.65 -5.80 0.34
N GLY A 738 -9.99 -6.00 -0.95
CA GLY A 738 -9.27 -6.85 -1.89
C GLY A 738 -9.94 -8.21 -2.15
N MET A 739 -11.04 -8.56 -1.49
CA MET A 739 -11.75 -9.81 -1.79
C MET A 739 -12.32 -9.79 -3.22
N LEU A 740 -12.11 -10.86 -3.98
CA LEU A 740 -12.79 -11.05 -5.27
C LEU A 740 -14.16 -11.72 -5.04
N GLY A 741 -15.23 -10.97 -5.28
CA GLY A 741 -16.61 -11.43 -5.18
C GLY A 741 -17.12 -12.18 -6.43
N TYR A 742 -18.41 -12.53 -6.42
CA TYR A 742 -19.11 -13.18 -7.53
C TYR A 742 -18.45 -14.48 -8.05
N THR A 743 -17.75 -15.21 -7.18
CA THR A 743 -17.12 -16.48 -7.54
C THR A 743 -18.02 -17.63 -7.17
N GLN A 744 -18.49 -18.39 -8.17
CA GLN A 744 -19.35 -19.53 -7.92
C GLN A 744 -18.62 -20.58 -7.06
N PRO A 745 -19.21 -21.07 -5.95
CA PRO A 745 -18.64 -22.16 -5.14
C PRO A 745 -18.39 -23.45 -5.94
N ILE A 746 -17.65 -24.40 -5.34
CA ILE A 746 -17.32 -25.68 -5.99
C ILE A 746 -18.60 -26.40 -6.47
N GLY A 747 -18.58 -26.82 -7.74
CA GLY A 747 -19.74 -27.42 -8.40
C GLY A 747 -19.37 -28.06 -9.74
N ALA A 748 -20.37 -28.55 -10.45
CA ALA A 748 -20.22 -29.20 -11.76
C ALA A 748 -21.31 -28.75 -12.74
N ASP A 749 -22.00 -27.65 -12.44
CA ASP A 749 -23.25 -27.20 -13.06
C ASP A 749 -23.47 -25.69 -12.82
N PRO A 750 -24.23 -24.99 -13.68
CA PRO A 750 -24.61 -23.58 -13.46
C PRO A 750 -25.42 -23.35 -12.18
N ARG A 751 -25.10 -22.29 -11.40
CA ARG A 751 -25.81 -21.90 -10.17
C ARG A 751 -25.93 -20.38 -10.03
N ASN A 752 -26.91 -19.94 -9.23
CA ASN A 752 -27.03 -18.54 -8.79
C ASN A 752 -25.90 -18.18 -7.81
N ILE A 753 -25.38 -16.97 -7.95
CA ILE A 753 -24.19 -16.49 -7.25
C ILE A 753 -24.54 -15.20 -6.51
N THR A 754 -23.92 -14.97 -5.34
CA THR A 754 -24.01 -13.69 -4.63
C THR A 754 -22.69 -12.95 -4.67
N GLU A 755 -22.74 -11.63 -4.44
CA GLU A 755 -21.57 -10.75 -4.43
C GLU A 755 -20.49 -11.23 -3.47
N GLU A 756 -20.88 -11.73 -2.29
CA GLU A 756 -19.97 -12.09 -1.20
C GLU A 756 -19.31 -13.47 -1.37
N GLN A 757 -19.65 -14.23 -2.41
CA GLN A 757 -19.06 -15.55 -2.65
C GLN A 757 -17.69 -15.42 -3.30
N THR A 758 -16.70 -16.08 -2.70
CA THR A 758 -15.29 -16.07 -3.13
C THR A 758 -14.69 -17.48 -3.04
N GLU A 759 -13.77 -17.83 -3.95
CA GLU A 759 -13.00 -19.09 -3.93
C GLU A 759 -11.60 -18.89 -4.53
N VAL A 760 -10.64 -19.67 -4.06
CA VAL A 760 -9.21 -19.53 -4.39
C VAL A 760 -8.89 -19.69 -5.88
N TYR A 761 -9.63 -20.52 -6.61
CA TYR A 761 -9.45 -20.68 -8.04
C TYR A 761 -9.98 -19.48 -8.85
N GLY A 762 -10.97 -18.75 -8.32
CA GLY A 762 -11.40 -17.48 -8.90
C GLY A 762 -10.30 -16.41 -8.80
N VAL A 763 -9.61 -16.37 -7.66
CA VAL A 763 -8.42 -15.54 -7.47
C VAL A 763 -7.30 -15.92 -8.45
N GLY A 764 -7.02 -17.23 -8.61
CA GLY A 764 -6.07 -17.71 -9.61
C GLY A 764 -6.42 -17.26 -11.03
N ALA A 765 -7.68 -17.41 -11.44
CA ALA A 765 -8.16 -16.96 -12.74
C ALA A 765 -8.04 -15.45 -12.93
N PHE A 766 -8.33 -14.66 -11.90
CA PHE A 766 -8.19 -13.21 -11.92
C PHE A 766 -6.75 -12.76 -12.12
N LEU A 767 -5.80 -13.40 -11.42
CA LEU A 767 -4.37 -13.09 -11.56
C LEU A 767 -3.83 -13.51 -12.93
N LEU A 768 -4.29 -14.62 -13.49
CA LEU A 768 -3.98 -14.99 -14.88
C LEU A 768 -4.54 -13.98 -15.87
N ALA A 769 -5.79 -13.52 -15.71
CA ALA A 769 -6.36 -12.49 -16.57
C ALA A 769 -5.56 -11.19 -16.48
N GLY A 770 -5.26 -10.75 -15.25
CA GLY A 770 -4.51 -9.53 -15.00
C GLY A 770 -3.11 -9.55 -15.59
N SER A 771 -2.41 -10.69 -15.59
CA SER A 771 -1.06 -10.78 -16.13
C SER A 771 -1.01 -10.50 -17.64
N GLU A 772 -2.00 -10.98 -18.40
CA GLU A 772 -2.08 -10.74 -19.85
C GLU A 772 -2.68 -9.37 -20.20
N VAL A 773 -3.69 -8.91 -19.43
CA VAL A 773 -4.24 -7.56 -19.60
C VAL A 773 -3.20 -6.50 -19.27
N TYR A 774 -2.34 -6.73 -18.29
CA TYR A 774 -1.25 -5.81 -17.95
C TYR A 774 -0.27 -5.65 -19.11
N LYS A 775 0.09 -6.73 -19.82
CA LYS A 775 0.95 -6.67 -21.02
C LYS A 775 0.33 -5.77 -22.10
N ILE A 776 -0.97 -5.92 -22.36
CA ILE A 776 -1.73 -5.04 -23.28
C ILE A 776 -1.68 -3.59 -22.78
N ALA A 777 -1.87 -3.37 -21.48
CA ALA A 777 -1.90 -2.05 -20.87
C ALA A 777 -0.57 -1.29 -20.98
N VAL A 778 0.57 -1.98 -20.96
CA VAL A 778 1.91 -1.37 -21.07
C VAL A 778 2.46 -1.30 -22.49
N GLU A 779 1.84 -1.99 -23.46
CA GLU A 779 2.42 -2.15 -24.79
C GLU A 779 2.71 -0.84 -25.53
N GLU A 780 1.76 0.10 -25.54
CA GLU A 780 1.96 1.43 -26.14
C GLU A 780 3.13 2.17 -25.47
N LYS A 781 3.25 2.04 -24.15
CA LYS A 781 4.36 2.64 -23.40
C LYS A 781 5.69 2.01 -23.80
N ILE A 782 5.73 0.70 -24.04
CA ILE A 782 6.93 -0.02 -24.48
C ILE A 782 7.29 0.35 -25.92
N SER A 783 6.32 0.51 -26.82
CA SER A 783 6.56 0.88 -28.21
C SER A 783 7.18 2.28 -28.38
N GLU A 784 6.96 3.16 -27.41
CA GLU A 784 7.51 4.51 -27.35
C GLU A 784 8.70 4.63 -26.36
N ALA A 785 9.12 3.52 -25.76
CA ALA A 785 10.14 3.50 -24.72
C ALA A 785 11.56 3.55 -25.27
N GLN A 786 12.47 4.03 -24.43
CA GLN A 786 13.91 3.84 -24.66
C GLN A 786 14.29 2.41 -24.26
N GLU A 787 14.94 1.66 -25.16
CA GLU A 787 15.44 0.32 -24.87
C GLU A 787 16.81 0.36 -24.19
N LEU A 788 16.98 -0.52 -23.20
CA LEU A 788 18.22 -0.75 -22.48
C LEU A 788 18.62 -2.22 -22.59
N ARG A 789 19.92 -2.47 -22.72
CA ARG A 789 20.52 -3.80 -22.58
C ARG A 789 21.51 -3.77 -21.42
N VAL A 790 21.28 -4.59 -20.40
CA VAL A 790 22.17 -4.75 -19.25
C VAL A 790 22.90 -6.08 -19.40
N SER A 791 24.22 -6.08 -19.24
CA SER A 791 25.05 -7.28 -19.41
C SER A 791 25.94 -7.52 -18.19
N ASN A 792 25.96 -8.76 -17.70
CA ASN A 792 26.85 -9.24 -16.66
C ASN A 792 28.04 -9.99 -17.29
N TYR A 793 29.24 -9.41 -17.24
CA TYR A 793 30.46 -10.06 -17.74
C TYR A 793 31.25 -10.77 -16.63
N ALA A 794 30.80 -10.71 -15.38
CA ALA A 794 31.39 -11.49 -14.31
C ALA A 794 31.05 -12.98 -14.47
N ASN A 795 31.88 -13.83 -13.87
CA ASN A 795 31.64 -15.27 -13.77
C ASN A 795 30.81 -15.66 -12.53
N VAL A 796 30.17 -14.66 -11.90
CA VAL A 796 29.29 -14.81 -10.74
C VAL A 796 27.95 -14.15 -11.06
N ASP A 797 26.88 -14.64 -10.46
CA ASP A 797 25.55 -14.08 -10.61
C ASP A 797 25.48 -12.71 -9.93
N VAL A 798 24.63 -11.83 -10.45
CA VAL A 798 24.34 -10.53 -9.86
C VAL A 798 22.86 -10.55 -9.49
N SER A 799 22.56 -10.64 -8.20
CA SER A 799 21.20 -10.54 -7.68
C SER A 799 20.90 -9.09 -7.30
N TYR A 800 19.94 -8.46 -7.98
CA TYR A 800 19.47 -7.10 -7.68
C TYR A 800 20.56 -6.02 -7.67
N GLY A 801 21.56 -6.13 -8.54
CA GLY A 801 22.63 -5.14 -8.66
C GLY A 801 22.10 -3.77 -9.10
N ALA A 802 22.61 -2.69 -8.49
CA ALA A 802 22.31 -1.33 -8.88
C ALA A 802 22.90 -1.05 -10.27
N VAL A 803 22.04 -0.63 -11.19
CA VAL A 803 22.39 -0.17 -12.53
C VAL A 803 22.31 1.34 -12.54
N SER A 804 23.38 2.00 -12.99
CA SER A 804 23.45 3.45 -13.12
C SER A 804 23.51 3.84 -14.59
N ILE A 805 22.72 4.85 -14.94
CA ILE A 805 22.59 5.42 -16.28
C ILE A 805 22.77 6.92 -16.15
N ASP A 806 23.58 7.52 -17.03
CA ASP A 806 23.67 8.98 -17.17
C ASP A 806 22.34 9.51 -17.73
N PRO A 807 21.60 10.37 -16.99
CA PRO A 807 20.35 10.97 -17.44
C PRO A 807 20.44 11.68 -18.79
N ASP A 808 21.60 12.26 -19.15
CA ASP A 808 21.79 12.98 -20.42
C ASP A 808 21.76 12.07 -21.66
N GLU A 809 21.99 10.77 -21.47
CA GLU A 809 21.86 9.78 -22.53
C GLU A 809 20.40 9.45 -22.85
N ILE A 810 19.46 9.82 -21.97
CA ILE A 810 18.02 9.58 -22.12
C ILE A 810 17.29 10.88 -22.53
N ARG A 811 16.65 10.88 -23.72
CA ARG A 811 15.98 12.08 -24.26
C ARG A 811 14.47 11.94 -24.32
N GLY A 812 13.75 13.01 -23.97
CA GLY A 812 12.30 13.12 -24.17
C GLY A 812 11.44 12.31 -23.17
N ILE A 813 12.02 11.92 -22.04
CA ILE A 813 11.36 11.22 -20.93
C ILE A 813 11.63 11.99 -19.64
N ASP A 814 10.58 12.35 -18.90
CA ASP A 814 10.71 12.89 -17.53
C ASP A 814 11.10 11.74 -16.58
N LEU A 815 12.39 11.60 -16.31
CA LEU A 815 12.93 10.53 -15.48
C LEU A 815 12.44 10.59 -14.02
N SER A 816 11.95 11.75 -13.55
CA SER A 816 11.40 11.88 -12.21
C SER A 816 10.10 11.07 -12.01
N LYS A 817 9.44 10.72 -13.12
CA LYS A 817 8.19 9.92 -13.19
C LYS A 817 8.36 8.60 -13.95
N ALA A 818 9.53 8.33 -14.51
CA ALA A 818 9.79 7.13 -15.28
C ALA A 818 9.96 5.87 -14.41
N GLY A 819 9.56 4.73 -14.98
CA GLY A 819 9.87 3.40 -14.46
C GLY A 819 10.73 2.62 -15.45
N VAL A 820 11.41 1.59 -14.97
CA VAL A 820 12.15 0.65 -15.83
C VAL A 820 11.41 -0.68 -15.81
N ILE A 821 11.07 -1.23 -16.97
CA ILE A 821 10.34 -2.50 -17.09
C ILE A 821 11.20 -3.56 -17.77
N SER A 822 11.24 -4.77 -17.20
CA SER A 822 11.88 -5.94 -17.83
C SER A 822 11.09 -6.43 -19.04
N ALA A 823 11.78 -6.74 -20.13
CA ALA A 823 11.14 -7.29 -21.33
C ALA A 823 10.67 -8.74 -21.16
N GLU A 824 11.22 -9.47 -20.19
CA GLU A 824 10.97 -10.91 -20.00
C GLU A 824 9.71 -11.16 -19.16
N ASN A 825 9.64 -10.49 -18.01
CA ASN A 825 8.58 -10.73 -17.02
C ASN A 825 7.72 -9.50 -16.74
N TYR A 826 7.95 -8.38 -17.44
CA TYR A 826 7.18 -7.14 -17.27
C TYR A 826 7.21 -6.57 -15.83
N LYS A 827 8.15 -7.03 -14.99
CA LYS A 827 8.41 -6.46 -13.65
C LYS A 827 8.92 -5.03 -13.84
N ILE A 828 8.23 -4.09 -13.21
CA ILE A 828 8.70 -2.70 -13.12
C ILE A 828 9.61 -2.61 -11.91
N SER A 829 10.82 -2.10 -12.12
CA SER A 829 11.79 -1.80 -11.07
C SER A 829 11.51 -0.44 -10.43
N GLN A 830 11.81 -0.35 -9.14
CA GLN A 830 11.96 0.94 -8.48
C GLN A 830 13.07 1.73 -9.17
N THR A 831 12.91 3.06 -9.21
CA THR A 831 13.88 3.97 -9.82
C THR A 831 14.28 5.09 -8.86
N GLN A 832 15.47 5.64 -9.07
CA GLN A 832 15.97 6.79 -8.30
C GLN A 832 16.77 7.72 -9.20
N LEU A 833 16.54 9.03 -9.07
CA LEU A 833 17.47 10.03 -9.58
C LEU A 833 18.41 10.46 -8.47
N VAL A 834 19.68 10.69 -8.81
CA VAL A 834 20.73 11.13 -7.89
C VAL A 834 21.46 12.31 -8.49
N ASP A 835 21.57 13.38 -7.71
CA ASP A 835 22.46 14.52 -7.90
C ASP A 835 23.65 14.30 -6.94
N ASN A 836 24.81 13.98 -7.50
CA ASN A 836 26.01 13.56 -6.79
C ASN A 836 26.83 14.73 -6.23
N ASP A 837 26.69 15.93 -6.78
CA ASP A 837 27.47 17.10 -6.37
C ASP A 837 26.62 18.23 -5.74
N LEU A 838 25.30 18.14 -5.86
CA LEU A 838 24.27 19.07 -5.41
C LEU A 838 24.21 20.37 -6.22
N ASP A 839 24.50 20.31 -7.52
CA ASP A 839 24.39 21.47 -8.43
C ASP A 839 22.97 21.72 -8.95
N GLY A 840 22.04 20.78 -8.73
CA GLY A 840 20.65 20.83 -9.15
C GLY A 840 20.33 20.05 -10.43
N GLU A 841 21.35 19.54 -11.12
CA GLU A 841 21.23 18.60 -12.23
C GLU A 841 21.37 17.15 -11.72
N MET A 842 20.75 16.19 -12.41
CA MET A 842 20.77 14.79 -11.99
C MET A 842 21.87 14.05 -12.74
N ASP A 843 22.77 13.40 -12.01
CA ASP A 843 23.93 12.67 -12.53
C ASP A 843 23.66 11.18 -12.77
N GLU A 844 22.72 10.58 -12.03
CA GLU A 844 22.42 9.15 -12.16
C GLU A 844 20.92 8.88 -12.17
N PHE A 845 20.49 8.02 -13.09
CA PHE A 845 19.20 7.34 -13.07
C PHE A 845 19.41 5.86 -12.75
N LEU A 846 18.97 5.46 -11.56
CA LEU A 846 19.20 4.15 -10.99
C LEU A 846 17.99 3.24 -11.11
N PHE A 847 18.24 1.95 -11.33
CA PHE A 847 17.29 0.84 -11.11
C PHE A 847 18.06 -0.42 -10.67
N GLN A 848 17.37 -1.50 -10.27
CA GLN A 848 18.02 -2.79 -9.95
C GLN A 848 17.73 -3.85 -11.02
N ALA A 849 18.74 -4.67 -11.30
CA ALA A 849 18.68 -5.78 -12.26
C ALA A 849 19.29 -7.06 -11.67
N SER A 850 18.72 -8.22 -12.02
CA SER A 850 19.26 -9.53 -11.65
C SER A 850 19.66 -10.31 -12.90
N LEU A 851 20.94 -10.71 -12.98
CA LEU A 851 21.53 -11.37 -14.13
C LEU A 851 22.42 -12.54 -13.71
N ASP A 852 22.24 -13.69 -14.36
CA ASP A 852 23.14 -14.84 -14.21
C ASP A 852 24.52 -14.49 -14.79
N ALA A 853 25.54 -15.26 -14.41
CA ALA A 853 26.89 -15.12 -14.94
C ALA A 853 26.92 -15.20 -16.49
N GLY A 854 27.44 -14.15 -17.14
CA GLY A 854 27.50 -14.06 -18.60
C GLY A 854 26.20 -13.66 -19.30
N GLU A 855 25.11 -13.40 -18.57
CA GLU A 855 23.80 -13.08 -19.13
C GLU A 855 23.71 -11.62 -19.64
N SER A 856 22.84 -11.41 -20.63
CA SER A 856 22.42 -10.09 -21.08
C SER A 856 20.90 -10.01 -21.15
N LYS A 857 20.31 -9.05 -20.43
CA LYS A 857 18.86 -8.85 -20.32
C LYS A 857 18.42 -7.52 -20.93
N LYS A 858 17.18 -7.50 -21.43
CA LYS A 858 16.55 -6.34 -22.06
C LYS A 858 15.54 -5.67 -21.12
N TYR A 859 15.62 -4.33 -21.06
CA TYR A 859 14.73 -3.49 -20.29
C TYR A 859 14.23 -2.31 -21.13
N PHE A 860 13.19 -1.63 -20.66
CA PHE A 860 12.65 -0.43 -21.27
C PHE A 860 12.41 0.67 -20.24
N ILE A 861 12.79 1.91 -20.55
CA ILE A 861 12.41 3.09 -19.75
C ILE A 861 11.04 3.59 -20.23
N ILE A 862 10.03 3.48 -19.37
CA ILE A 862 8.64 3.83 -19.68
C ILE A 862 8.18 5.05 -18.88
N LYS A 863 7.44 5.94 -19.56
CA LYS A 863 6.89 7.18 -18.99
C LYS A 863 5.77 6.92 -17.97
N ASP A 864 5.67 7.78 -16.96
CA ASP A 864 4.61 7.79 -15.94
C ASP A 864 4.36 6.40 -15.32
N ALA A 865 5.46 5.75 -14.95
CA ALA A 865 5.48 4.36 -14.49
C ALA A 865 6.34 4.17 -13.24
N LYS A 866 6.83 5.25 -12.64
CA LYS A 866 7.61 5.21 -11.40
C LYS A 866 6.86 4.44 -10.32
N ILE A 867 7.58 3.53 -9.68
CA ILE A 867 7.12 2.83 -8.49
C ILE A 867 8.01 3.18 -7.32
N THR A 868 7.41 3.17 -6.14
CA THR A 868 8.14 3.35 -4.89
C THR A 868 7.74 2.22 -3.95
N LEU A 869 8.71 1.45 -3.50
CA LEU A 869 8.59 0.43 -2.47
C LEU A 869 9.01 1.07 -1.14
N PRO A 870 8.07 1.40 -0.24
CA PRO A 870 8.39 2.09 1.01
C PRO A 870 9.41 1.39 1.88
N ASN A 871 9.23 0.07 2.00
CA ASN A 871 9.93 -0.74 2.96
C ASN A 871 11.27 -1.21 2.41
N LEU A 872 11.38 -1.43 1.10
CA LEU A 872 12.64 -1.82 0.47
C LEU A 872 13.40 -0.57 0.01
N ARG A 873 14.24 -0.03 0.89
CA ARG A 873 15.07 1.15 0.57
C ARG A 873 16.39 1.22 1.33
N THR A 874 17.36 1.91 0.76
CA THR A 874 18.47 2.48 1.53
C THR A 874 18.00 3.70 2.33
N TYR A 875 18.68 3.95 3.44
CA TYR A 875 18.41 5.09 4.30
C TYR A 875 19.68 5.58 4.99
N SER A 876 19.87 6.90 5.05
CA SER A 876 20.90 7.53 5.87
C SER A 876 20.37 8.79 6.56
N ARG A 877 20.91 9.09 7.75
CA ARG A 877 20.60 10.34 8.44
C ARG A 877 21.63 10.71 9.50
N TYR A 878 21.60 12.01 9.82
CA TYR A 878 22.15 12.57 11.04
C TYR A 878 21.22 12.32 12.25
N VAL A 879 21.81 12.01 13.40
CA VAL A 879 21.12 11.59 14.64
C VAL A 879 21.51 12.51 15.81
N PRO A 880 20.96 13.74 15.88
CA PRO A 880 21.28 14.70 16.94
C PRO A 880 20.90 14.21 18.34
N GLU A 881 19.89 13.35 18.44
CA GLU A 881 19.38 12.85 19.71
C GLU A 881 20.34 11.91 20.45
N ARG A 882 21.23 11.23 19.73
CA ARG A 882 22.29 10.38 20.31
C ARG A 882 23.62 10.96 19.88
N LYS A 883 23.93 12.14 20.45
CA LYS A 883 25.27 12.74 20.41
C LYS A 883 25.82 12.99 19.00
N ASP A 884 24.93 13.34 18.08
CA ASP A 884 25.26 13.74 16.71
C ASP A 884 25.84 12.59 15.88
N ASP A 885 25.45 11.35 16.14
CA ASP A 885 25.87 10.21 15.31
C ASP A 885 25.39 10.36 13.87
N TYR A 886 26.05 9.65 12.95
CA TYR A 886 25.58 9.49 11.58
C TYR A 886 25.31 8.00 11.29
N MET A 887 24.14 7.71 10.75
CA MET A 887 23.66 6.34 10.53
C MET A 887 23.36 6.12 9.06
N TRP A 888 23.62 4.90 8.59
CA TRP A 888 23.17 4.45 7.27
C TRP A 888 22.84 2.95 7.30
N GLU A 889 21.89 2.54 6.48
CA GLU A 889 21.43 1.16 6.37
C GLU A 889 20.81 0.89 5.00
N ASN A 890 20.70 -0.39 4.67
CA ASN A 890 19.86 -0.91 3.60
C ASN A 890 18.98 -2.04 4.15
N ASP A 891 18.48 -2.91 3.28
CA ASP A 891 17.68 -4.09 3.57
C ASP A 891 18.42 -5.21 4.33
N LEU A 892 19.75 -5.26 4.23
CA LEU A 892 20.57 -6.34 4.79
C LEU A 892 21.35 -5.91 6.05
N ILE A 893 21.92 -4.71 6.05
CA ILE A 893 22.88 -4.24 7.06
C ILE A 893 22.61 -2.79 7.49
N GLY A 894 23.14 -2.43 8.66
CA GLY A 894 23.15 -1.06 9.17
C GLY A 894 24.49 -0.73 9.82
N PHE A 895 24.85 0.55 9.81
CA PHE A 895 26.10 1.05 10.36
C PHE A 895 25.93 2.38 11.10
N ARG A 896 26.94 2.69 11.90
CA ARG A 896 27.06 3.95 12.62
C ARG A 896 28.47 4.52 12.56
N ALA A 897 28.55 5.82 12.32
CA ALA A 897 29.70 6.66 12.63
C ALA A 897 29.41 7.50 13.89
N TYR A 898 30.39 7.57 14.79
CA TYR A 898 30.26 8.30 16.05
C TYR A 898 30.27 9.82 15.84
N GLY A 899 29.40 10.51 16.57
CA GLY A 899 29.16 11.93 16.40
C GLY A 899 30.16 12.88 17.08
N PRO A 900 30.26 14.14 16.60
CA PRO A 900 31.12 15.18 17.15
C PRO A 900 31.05 15.35 18.68
N LYS A 901 29.88 15.17 19.30
CA LYS A 901 29.72 15.29 20.76
C LYS A 901 30.46 14.22 21.56
N LEU A 902 30.83 13.09 20.94
CA LEU A 902 31.60 12.02 21.55
C LEU A 902 33.12 12.20 21.44
N ALA A 903 33.61 13.23 20.74
CA ALA A 903 35.04 13.52 20.59
C ALA A 903 35.78 13.57 21.94
N LYS A 904 35.16 14.21 22.94
CA LYS A 904 35.73 14.39 24.29
C LYS A 904 35.68 13.12 25.14
N GLU A 905 34.89 12.14 24.72
CA GLU A 905 34.70 10.85 25.39
C GLU A 905 35.65 9.77 24.81
N GLY A 906 36.53 10.15 23.88
CA GLY A 906 37.54 9.26 23.31
C GLY A 906 37.09 8.45 22.09
N ALA A 907 35.91 8.75 21.53
CA ALA A 907 35.44 8.12 20.31
C ALA A 907 36.30 8.48 19.08
N ASN A 908 36.34 7.57 18.11
CA ASN A 908 37.16 7.68 16.91
C ASN A 908 36.35 7.46 15.61
N SER A 909 37.07 7.32 14.49
CA SER A 909 36.52 7.13 13.14
C SER A 909 36.22 5.68 12.75
N GLY A 910 36.22 4.73 13.70
CA GLY A 910 35.76 3.36 13.45
C GLY A 910 34.24 3.26 13.29
N PHE A 911 33.79 2.29 12.50
CA PHE A 911 32.36 2.08 12.25
C PHE A 911 31.79 0.94 13.07
N ASP A 912 30.58 1.15 13.58
CA ASP A 912 29.85 0.15 14.35
C ASP A 912 28.88 -0.63 13.46
N CYS A 913 28.73 -1.94 13.72
CA CYS A 913 27.82 -2.82 12.97
C CYS A 913 26.48 -2.92 13.68
N TRP A 914 25.42 -2.41 13.03
CA TRP A 914 24.05 -2.51 13.51
C TRP A 914 23.34 -3.67 12.84
N LEU A 915 23.38 -4.84 13.48
CA LEU A 915 22.79 -6.08 12.97
C LEU A 915 21.27 -5.92 12.85
N LYS A 916 20.66 -6.39 11.76
CA LYS A 916 19.22 -6.27 11.48
C LYS A 916 18.66 -7.53 10.83
N GLU A 917 17.39 -7.83 11.08
CA GLU A 917 16.69 -9.06 10.59
C GLU A 917 15.50 -8.73 9.68
N VAL A 918 15.36 -7.46 9.32
CA VAL A 918 14.21 -6.94 8.58
C VAL A 918 14.68 -6.07 7.44
N GLU A 919 14.00 -6.19 6.29
CA GLU A 919 14.32 -5.48 5.05
C GLU A 919 14.04 -3.98 5.12
N TYR A 920 13.24 -3.53 6.09
CA TYR A 920 12.91 -2.11 6.25
C TYR A 920 13.93 -1.35 7.11
N PRO A 921 14.06 -0.03 6.91
CA PRO A 921 14.90 0.81 7.77
C PRO A 921 14.48 0.75 9.25
N THR A 922 15.42 0.45 10.13
CA THR A 922 15.21 0.29 11.58
C THR A 922 15.75 1.45 12.39
N THR A 923 16.59 2.32 11.80
CA THR A 923 17.29 3.41 12.50
C THR A 923 16.34 4.28 13.31
N ASN A 924 15.25 4.75 12.69
CA ASN A 924 14.30 5.62 13.38
C ASN A 924 13.62 4.92 14.55
N ASN A 925 13.19 3.66 14.39
CA ASN A 925 12.54 2.89 15.44
C ASN A 925 13.48 2.60 16.62
N ARG A 926 14.75 2.25 16.34
CA ARG A 926 15.75 1.95 17.37
C ARG A 926 16.10 3.16 18.22
N TYR A 927 16.35 4.32 17.60
CA TYR A 927 16.63 5.54 18.37
C TYR A 927 15.39 6.05 19.10
N PHE A 928 14.21 5.96 18.48
CA PHE A 928 12.95 6.28 19.15
C PHE A 928 12.76 5.41 20.39
N THR A 929 12.85 4.09 20.27
CA THR A 929 12.64 3.16 21.40
C THR A 929 13.72 3.32 22.50
N ALA A 930 14.96 3.63 22.14
CA ALA A 930 16.05 3.94 23.09
C ALA A 930 15.80 5.18 23.93
N GLN A 931 15.29 6.26 23.33
CA GLN A 931 14.85 7.43 24.09
C GLN A 931 13.68 7.15 25.05
N HIS A 932 13.02 6.00 24.91
CA HIS A 932 11.87 5.57 25.70
C HIS A 932 12.19 4.34 26.57
N GLY A 933 13.47 4.08 26.86
CA GLY A 933 13.90 3.10 27.85
C GLY A 933 14.15 1.68 27.33
N ARG A 934 14.05 1.44 26.01
CA ARG A 934 14.47 0.16 25.39
C ARG A 934 15.84 0.30 24.74
N THR A 935 16.87 -0.28 25.35
CA THR A 935 18.23 -0.22 24.78
C THR A 935 18.31 -0.90 23.41
N TYR A 936 18.97 -0.28 22.43
CA TYR A 936 19.27 -0.92 21.13
C TYR A 936 20.40 -1.96 21.23
N HIS A 937 21.03 -2.13 22.40
CA HIS A 937 22.00 -3.20 22.70
C HIS A 937 21.34 -4.53 23.11
N SER A 938 20.02 -4.63 23.04
CA SER A 938 19.29 -5.86 23.33
C SER A 938 18.36 -6.21 22.18
N TYR A 939 18.20 -7.51 21.96
CA TYR A 939 17.42 -8.02 20.84
C TYR A 939 15.90 -7.94 21.09
N PHE A 940 15.18 -7.30 20.16
CA PHE A 940 13.71 -7.10 20.22
C PHE A 940 12.97 -7.50 18.93
N GLY A 941 13.55 -8.37 18.10
CA GLY A 941 12.90 -8.92 16.90
C GLY A 941 13.16 -8.18 15.58
N GLU A 942 13.93 -7.09 15.60
CA GLU A 942 14.36 -6.35 14.38
C GLU A 942 15.88 -6.32 14.20
N GLY A 943 16.62 -6.97 15.10
CA GLY A 943 18.07 -6.87 15.29
C GLY A 943 18.46 -5.91 16.43
N TYR A 944 19.75 -5.62 16.56
CA TYR A 944 20.35 -4.88 17.69
C TYR A 944 21.80 -4.46 17.40
N ASP A 945 22.44 -3.78 18.34
CA ASP A 945 23.84 -3.33 18.29
C ASP A 945 24.69 -4.08 19.35
N PRO A 946 25.34 -5.20 18.98
CA PRO A 946 26.26 -5.91 19.86
C PRO A 946 27.75 -5.65 19.58
N TYR A 947 28.07 -4.88 18.55
CA TYR A 947 29.44 -4.76 18.05
C TYR A 947 30.21 -3.69 18.84
N HIS A 948 31.45 -3.99 19.24
CA HIS A 948 32.20 -3.10 20.14
C HIS A 948 33.38 -2.44 19.43
N VAL A 949 33.23 -1.15 19.11
CA VAL A 949 34.31 -0.39 18.46
C VAL A 949 35.35 0.11 19.46
N GLY A 950 34.95 0.81 20.52
CA GLY A 950 35.90 1.41 21.48
C GLY A 950 36.96 2.28 20.78
N SER A 951 38.25 2.00 21.04
CA SER A 951 39.37 2.66 20.33
C SER A 951 39.87 1.92 19.07
N SER A 952 39.20 0.85 18.65
CA SER A 952 39.58 0.02 17.51
C SER A 952 39.23 0.66 16.16
N ALA A 953 39.49 -0.03 15.06
CA ALA A 953 39.06 0.37 13.72
C ALA A 953 37.58 0.08 13.44
N GLY A 954 36.89 -0.63 14.34
CA GLY A 954 35.53 -1.11 14.10
C GLY A 954 35.49 -1.99 12.84
N CYS A 955 34.43 -1.84 12.05
CA CYS A 955 34.28 -2.49 10.76
C CYS A 955 34.60 -1.52 9.61
N GLY A 956 35.88 -1.38 9.27
CA GLY A 956 36.33 -0.66 8.08
C GLY A 956 36.84 0.76 8.33
N GLY A 957 37.20 1.10 9.58
CA GLY A 957 37.82 2.39 9.89
C GLY A 957 39.16 2.56 9.17
N LEU A 958 39.33 3.70 8.49
CA LEU A 958 40.59 4.05 7.82
C LEU A 958 41.54 4.75 8.80
N SER A 959 42.83 4.56 8.61
CA SER A 959 43.87 5.21 9.41
C SER A 959 45.14 5.39 8.59
N LEU A 960 46.03 6.27 9.04
CA LEU A 960 47.41 6.29 8.56
C LEU A 960 48.19 5.12 9.14
N TRP A 961 49.16 4.62 8.37
CA TRP A 961 50.11 3.60 8.79
C TRP A 961 51.51 4.19 8.89
N GLU A 962 51.96 4.46 10.12
CA GLU A 962 53.24 5.14 10.37
C GLU A 962 54.10 4.36 11.36
N ASN A 963 55.35 4.12 11.01
CA ASN A 963 56.32 3.43 11.88
C ASN A 963 55.81 2.09 12.43
N GLY A 964 55.04 1.35 11.62
CA GLY A 964 54.44 0.07 11.99
C GLY A 964 53.27 0.18 12.97
N ARG A 965 52.64 1.35 13.09
CA ARG A 965 51.50 1.60 13.97
C ARG A 965 50.38 2.35 13.27
N ARG A 966 49.16 2.10 13.71
CA ARG A 966 47.95 2.82 13.31
C ARG A 966 47.92 4.22 13.92
N VAL A 967 47.67 5.23 13.10
CA VAL A 967 47.33 6.60 13.54
C VAL A 967 45.98 6.96 12.93
N HIS A 968 44.97 7.18 13.76
CA HIS A 968 43.58 7.35 13.32
C HIS A 968 43.07 8.77 13.58
N SER A 969 42.04 9.19 12.86
CA SER A 969 41.23 10.37 13.20
C SER A 969 40.35 10.12 14.45
N SER A 970 39.88 11.19 15.08
CA SER A 970 38.79 11.14 16.07
C SER A 970 37.44 10.93 15.33
N VAL A 971 36.34 11.44 15.86
CA VAL A 971 35.02 11.47 15.19
C VAL A 971 34.99 12.45 14.01
N TYR A 972 33.97 12.39 13.17
CA TYR A 972 33.80 13.36 12.08
C TYR A 972 33.49 14.75 12.64
N ASP A 973 33.71 15.78 11.81
CA ASP A 973 33.49 17.19 12.16
C ASP A 973 32.24 17.75 11.49
N GLU A 974 32.05 17.45 10.20
CA GLU A 974 30.92 17.91 9.40
C GLU A 974 30.33 16.77 8.58
N TYR A 975 29.05 16.85 8.25
CA TYR A 975 28.38 15.91 7.34
C TYR A 975 27.69 16.65 6.20
N LYS A 976 27.61 16.00 5.03
CA LYS A 976 26.81 16.43 3.88
C LYS A 976 26.03 15.23 3.37
N ARG A 977 24.70 15.29 3.40
CA ARG A 977 23.87 14.23 2.78
C ARG A 977 23.66 14.58 1.31
N ILE A 978 23.99 13.64 0.43
CA ILE A 978 23.90 13.79 -1.02
C ILE A 978 22.61 13.13 -1.53
N ALA A 979 22.45 11.84 -1.28
CA ALA A 979 21.27 11.07 -1.67
C ALA A 979 20.73 10.21 -0.53
N ASN A 980 19.42 9.95 -0.53
CA ASN A 980 18.78 9.15 0.52
C ASN A 980 17.73 8.19 -0.04
N GLY A 981 18.21 7.21 -0.79
CA GLY A 981 17.41 6.14 -1.37
C GLY A 981 16.38 6.61 -2.40
N PRO A 982 15.56 5.68 -2.92
CA PRO A 982 15.34 4.38 -2.31
C PRO A 982 16.34 3.28 -2.71
N ILE A 983 17.11 3.41 -3.80
CA ILE A 983 18.09 2.39 -4.22
C ILE A 983 19.47 2.64 -3.61
N ARG A 984 19.93 3.89 -3.61
CA ARG A 984 21.26 4.31 -3.20
C ARG A 984 21.19 5.46 -2.21
N SER A 985 21.96 5.37 -1.13
CA SER A 985 22.17 6.49 -0.22
C SER A 985 23.63 6.92 -0.28
N ILE A 986 23.84 8.23 -0.40
CA ILE A 986 25.17 8.84 -0.52
C ILE A 986 25.28 9.96 0.50
N PHE A 987 26.39 9.99 1.22
CA PHE A 987 26.71 11.09 2.13
C PHE A 987 28.22 11.22 2.30
N GLU A 988 28.64 12.38 2.77
CA GLU A 988 30.04 12.69 3.08
C GLU A 988 30.19 13.01 4.56
N LEU A 989 31.29 12.54 5.14
CA LEU A 989 31.77 12.94 6.45
C LEU A 989 33.16 13.58 6.29
N THR A 990 33.31 14.78 6.84
CA THR A 990 34.59 15.52 6.83
C THR A 990 35.29 15.34 8.16
N TYR A 991 36.60 15.05 8.11
CA TYR A 991 37.50 14.92 9.24
C TYR A 991 38.66 15.91 9.00
N ASP A 992 38.68 17.03 9.72
CA ASP A 992 39.70 18.07 9.61
C ASP A 992 40.29 18.33 11.01
N ASP A 993 39.52 18.97 11.89
CA ASP A 993 39.91 19.17 13.29
C ASP A 993 40.09 17.84 14.04
N SER A 994 39.43 16.79 13.55
CA SER A 994 39.59 15.41 13.98
C SER A 994 41.03 14.89 13.84
N TRP A 995 41.71 15.18 12.73
CA TRP A 995 43.11 14.80 12.52
C TRP A 995 44.07 15.72 13.29
N LYS A 996 43.77 17.02 13.36
CA LYS A 996 44.56 17.99 14.14
C LYS A 996 44.61 17.64 15.62
N ARG A 997 43.50 17.13 16.20
CA ARG A 997 43.44 16.62 17.57
C ARG A 997 44.47 15.51 17.85
N ASN A 998 44.87 14.79 16.81
CA ASN A 998 45.87 13.72 16.88
C ASN A 998 47.22 14.13 16.25
N GLY A 999 47.46 15.44 16.09
CA GLY A 999 48.74 16.00 15.68
C GLY A 999 49.03 15.92 14.18
N LYS A 1000 48.00 15.76 13.33
CA LYS A 1000 48.12 15.71 11.87
C LYS A 1000 47.43 16.89 11.20
N SER A 1001 48.15 17.58 10.31
CA SER A 1001 47.61 18.60 9.42
C SER A 1001 47.06 17.96 8.15
N LEU A 1002 46.01 17.14 8.33
CA LEU A 1002 45.35 16.37 7.30
C LEU A 1002 43.84 16.65 7.34
N LYS A 1003 43.25 16.96 6.18
CA LYS A 1003 41.80 17.02 5.99
C LYS A 1003 41.38 15.88 5.09
N GLU A 1004 40.44 15.09 5.58
CA GLU A 1004 39.85 13.93 4.91
C GLU A 1004 38.36 14.18 4.65
N ILE A 1005 37.92 13.89 3.43
CA ILE A 1005 36.50 13.80 3.08
C ILE A 1005 36.22 12.35 2.71
N LYS A 1006 35.35 11.69 3.49
CA LYS A 1006 34.88 10.33 3.23
C LYS A 1006 33.51 10.38 2.58
N ARG A 1007 33.38 9.96 1.32
CA ARG A 1007 32.10 9.72 0.66
C ARG A 1007 31.69 8.27 0.84
N PHE A 1008 30.49 8.05 1.35
CA PHE A 1008 29.89 6.73 1.58
C PHE A 1008 28.78 6.51 0.57
N THR A 1009 28.77 5.34 -0.06
CA THR A 1009 27.71 4.89 -0.97
C THR A 1009 27.25 3.51 -0.54
N ILE A 1010 25.97 3.40 -0.19
CA ILE A 1010 25.31 2.11 0.10
C ILE A 1010 24.15 1.90 -0.86
N ASP A 1011 24.09 0.70 -1.44
CA ASP A 1011 23.05 0.26 -2.36
C ASP A 1011 22.14 -0.77 -1.70
N LEU A 1012 20.90 -0.88 -2.18
CA LEU A 1012 19.99 -1.98 -1.86
C LEU A 1012 20.59 -3.33 -2.28
N ASN A 1013 20.27 -4.39 -1.55
CA ASN A 1013 20.76 -5.76 -1.74
C ASN A 1013 22.30 -5.89 -1.71
N SER A 1014 22.98 -5.01 -0.96
CA SER A 1014 24.45 -5.05 -0.82
C SER A 1014 24.86 -5.33 0.62
N TRP A 1015 25.74 -6.32 0.82
CA TRP A 1015 26.40 -6.54 2.11
C TRP A 1015 27.51 -5.53 2.43
N PHE A 1016 27.78 -4.59 1.53
CA PHE A 1016 28.92 -3.68 1.62
C PHE A 1016 28.55 -2.22 1.36
N THR A 1017 29.20 -1.32 2.09
CA THR A 1017 29.25 0.12 1.81
C THR A 1017 30.56 0.45 1.09
N LYS A 1018 30.47 1.14 -0.05
CA LYS A 1018 31.63 1.73 -0.73
C LYS A 1018 32.03 3.01 -0.02
N ILE A 1019 33.32 3.16 0.27
CA ILE A 1019 33.89 4.34 0.91
C ILE A 1019 35.01 4.88 0.04
N GLU A 1020 34.95 6.18 -0.26
CA GLU A 1020 35.92 6.93 -1.04
C GLU A 1020 36.50 8.04 -0.16
N SER A 1021 37.76 7.91 0.25
CA SER A 1021 38.43 8.87 1.14
C SER A 1021 39.42 9.71 0.36
N SER A 1022 39.20 11.02 0.30
CA SER A 1022 40.08 11.99 -0.35
C SER A 1022 40.79 12.87 0.69
N PHE A 1023 42.05 13.21 0.43
CA PHE A 1023 42.92 13.87 1.41
C PHE A 1023 43.48 15.20 0.89
N SER A 1024 43.64 16.17 1.79
CA SER A 1024 44.27 17.47 1.54
C SER A 1024 44.99 17.98 2.80
N GLY A 1025 45.89 18.95 2.66
CA GLY A 1025 46.70 19.48 3.77
C GLY A 1025 48.19 19.14 3.67
N GLU A 1026 49.00 19.66 4.59
CA GLU A 1026 50.46 19.50 4.60
C GLU A 1026 50.89 18.03 4.74
N ASP A 1027 50.14 17.22 5.50
CA ASP A 1027 50.45 15.80 5.72
C ASP A 1027 49.86 14.87 4.65
N ALA A 1028 49.21 15.39 3.60
CA ALA A 1028 48.51 14.57 2.60
C ALA A 1028 49.41 13.88 1.56
N SER A 1029 50.67 14.32 1.41
CA SER A 1029 51.55 13.82 0.36
C SER A 1029 52.07 12.40 0.64
N SER A 1030 51.76 11.45 -0.25
CA SER A 1030 52.38 10.12 -0.33
C SER A 1030 52.42 9.33 0.99
N GLN A 1031 51.25 9.11 1.58
CA GLN A 1031 51.09 8.40 2.86
C GLN A 1031 50.70 6.92 2.65
N GLN A 1032 51.03 6.08 3.64
CA GLN A 1032 50.43 4.74 3.73
C GLN A 1032 49.15 4.80 4.55
N PHE A 1033 48.12 4.11 4.06
CA PHE A 1033 46.84 4.00 4.75
C PHE A 1033 46.57 2.55 5.14
N ALA A 1034 45.78 2.37 6.20
CA ALA A 1034 45.35 1.07 6.70
C ALA A 1034 43.82 1.06 6.85
N VAL A 1035 43.16 0.16 6.10
CA VAL A 1035 41.74 -0.19 6.32
C VAL A 1035 41.70 -1.31 7.34
N GLY A 1036 41.02 -1.10 8.47
CA GLY A 1036 41.04 -2.02 9.60
C GLY A 1036 39.70 -2.66 9.94
N ILE A 1037 39.74 -3.92 10.36
CA ILE A 1037 38.66 -4.64 11.06
C ILE A 1037 39.15 -4.99 12.47
N THR A 1038 38.35 -4.71 13.50
CA THR A 1038 38.66 -5.15 14.87
C THR A 1038 38.49 -6.66 15.02
N THR A 1039 39.39 -7.30 15.76
CA THR A 1039 39.28 -8.73 16.10
C THR A 1039 38.86 -8.95 17.56
N HIS A 1040 38.28 -7.92 18.19
CA HIS A 1040 37.76 -7.90 19.57
C HIS A 1040 38.68 -8.60 20.59
N ASN A 1041 39.90 -8.08 20.75
CA ASN A 1041 40.93 -8.62 21.64
C ASN A 1041 41.41 -10.02 21.22
N GLY A 1042 41.47 -10.28 19.91
CA GLY A 1042 41.94 -11.53 19.33
C GLY A 1042 40.94 -12.68 19.41
N LYS A 1043 39.67 -12.39 19.72
CA LYS A 1043 38.58 -13.36 19.75
C LYS A 1043 38.13 -13.78 18.36
N ALA A 1044 38.15 -12.87 17.40
CA ALA A 1044 37.83 -13.19 16.02
C ALA A 1044 38.96 -13.98 15.34
N SER A 1045 38.60 -14.90 14.45
CA SER A 1045 39.51 -15.39 13.41
C SER A 1045 39.76 -14.27 12.41
N ALA A 1046 40.90 -14.31 11.71
CA ALA A 1046 41.20 -13.39 10.63
C ALA A 1046 41.77 -14.15 9.44
N GLU A 1047 41.13 -14.01 8.28
CA GLU A 1047 41.60 -14.54 7.00
C GLU A 1047 42.10 -13.37 6.13
N LEU A 1048 43.32 -13.51 5.62
CA LEU A 1048 44.06 -12.42 4.96
C LEU A 1048 44.25 -12.74 3.47
N GLY A 1049 43.53 -12.01 2.61
CA GLY A 1049 43.73 -12.01 1.17
C GLY A 1049 44.74 -10.96 0.71
N ILE A 1050 45.00 -10.85 -0.59
CA ILE A 1050 45.94 -9.85 -1.14
C ILE A 1050 45.40 -8.42 -0.98
N ALA A 1051 44.11 -8.21 -1.24
CA ALA A 1051 43.41 -6.91 -1.18
C ALA A 1051 42.13 -6.97 -0.34
N SER A 1052 41.99 -8.00 0.50
CA SER A 1052 40.78 -8.25 1.27
C SER A 1052 41.13 -8.83 2.63
N ILE A 1053 40.32 -8.49 3.63
CA ILE A 1053 40.38 -9.09 4.97
C ILE A 1053 38.98 -9.53 5.38
N LEU A 1054 38.92 -10.65 6.07
CA LEU A 1054 37.71 -11.20 6.68
C LEU A 1054 38.02 -11.48 8.15
N CYS A 1055 37.08 -11.19 9.03
CA CYS A 1055 37.16 -11.57 10.44
C CYS A 1055 35.85 -12.19 10.88
N SER A 1056 35.90 -13.39 11.48
CA SER A 1056 34.70 -14.08 11.98
C SER A 1056 34.75 -14.28 13.48
N GLU A 1057 33.59 -14.17 14.13
CA GLU A 1057 33.44 -14.53 15.53
C GLU A 1057 32.01 -14.93 15.87
N MET A 1058 31.83 -15.48 17.08
CA MET A 1058 30.51 -15.71 17.65
C MET A 1058 30.20 -14.57 18.62
N ILE A 1059 29.15 -13.79 18.35
CA ILE A 1059 28.62 -12.78 19.27
C ILE A 1059 27.25 -13.22 19.74
N ASP A 1060 27.06 -13.30 21.06
CA ASP A 1060 25.83 -13.77 21.71
C ASP A 1060 25.32 -15.14 21.20
N GLY A 1061 26.22 -16.01 20.74
CA GLY A 1061 25.90 -17.33 20.21
C GLY A 1061 25.47 -17.35 18.75
N THR A 1062 25.58 -16.23 18.03
CA THR A 1062 25.32 -16.12 16.58
C THR A 1062 26.59 -15.83 15.80
N TYR A 1063 26.71 -16.39 14.59
CA TYR A 1063 27.82 -16.10 13.68
C TYR A 1063 27.77 -14.66 13.18
N LEU A 1064 28.93 -13.98 13.20
CA LEU A 1064 29.16 -12.68 12.58
C LEU A 1064 30.49 -12.71 11.82
N GLY A 1065 30.44 -12.36 10.53
CA GLY A 1065 31.59 -12.13 9.67
C GLY A 1065 31.68 -10.66 9.29
N ALA A 1066 32.76 -9.97 9.63
CA ALA A 1066 33.08 -8.61 9.18
C ALA A 1066 34.17 -8.64 8.11
N GLY A 1067 34.20 -7.68 7.19
CA GLY A 1067 35.19 -7.70 6.12
C GLY A 1067 35.40 -6.38 5.42
N ALA A 1068 36.52 -6.31 4.69
CA ALA A 1068 36.84 -5.21 3.80
C ALA A 1068 37.56 -5.68 2.54
N VAL A 1069 37.33 -4.97 1.43
CA VAL A 1069 38.00 -5.14 0.14
C VAL A 1069 38.52 -3.79 -0.33
N LEU A 1070 39.84 -3.68 -0.52
CA LEU A 1070 40.47 -2.50 -1.10
C LEU A 1070 40.38 -2.60 -2.63
N ALA A 1071 39.73 -1.61 -3.25
CA ALA A 1071 39.65 -1.52 -4.70
C ALA A 1071 40.82 -0.70 -5.27
N GLU A 1072 41.07 0.48 -4.70
CA GLU A 1072 42.17 1.36 -5.10
C GLU A 1072 42.73 2.12 -3.87
N PRO A 1073 44.06 2.38 -3.80
CA PRO A 1073 45.12 1.92 -4.70
C PRO A 1073 45.47 0.44 -4.46
N GLN A 1074 46.56 -0.05 -5.04
CA GLN A 1074 47.05 -1.41 -4.79
C GLN A 1074 47.47 -1.60 -3.32
N PRO A 1075 47.22 -2.77 -2.73
CA PRO A 1075 47.70 -3.10 -1.39
C PRO A 1075 49.21 -3.37 -1.40
N GLU A 1076 49.93 -2.87 -0.39
CA GLU A 1076 51.30 -3.32 -0.09
C GLU A 1076 51.25 -4.70 0.55
N LYS A 1077 50.37 -4.87 1.55
CA LYS A 1077 50.22 -6.12 2.31
C LYS A 1077 48.94 -6.14 3.14
N THR A 1078 48.55 -7.34 3.55
CA THR A 1078 47.59 -7.57 4.62
C THR A 1078 48.29 -8.12 5.85
N MET A 1079 47.81 -7.77 7.04
CA MET A 1079 48.39 -8.29 8.28
C MET A 1079 47.39 -8.33 9.43
N GLU A 1080 47.65 -9.21 10.39
CA GLU A 1080 46.94 -9.27 11.66
C GLU A 1080 47.87 -8.81 12.80
N ILE A 1081 47.33 -8.03 13.73
CA ILE A 1081 47.95 -7.67 15.00
C ILE A 1081 47.07 -8.20 16.12
N ARG A 1082 47.64 -9.04 16.99
CA ARG A 1082 47.00 -9.52 18.23
C ARG A 1082 47.77 -9.01 19.43
N VAL A 1083 47.08 -8.32 20.33
CA VAL A 1083 47.63 -7.81 21.58
C VAL A 1083 46.62 -7.94 22.71
N ASP A 1084 47.10 -8.17 23.92
CA ASP A 1084 46.28 -8.32 25.14
C ASP A 1084 45.71 -6.99 25.67
N LYS A 1085 45.84 -5.90 24.89
CA LYS A 1085 45.28 -4.59 25.23
C LYS A 1085 43.89 -4.44 24.61
N PRO A 1086 42.90 -3.98 25.39
CA PRO A 1086 41.57 -3.69 24.88
C PRO A 1086 41.61 -2.85 23.60
N ASP A 1087 40.83 -3.26 22.60
CA ASP A 1087 40.58 -2.57 21.33
C ASP A 1087 41.80 -2.38 20.42
N GLN A 1088 42.92 -3.05 20.69
CA GLN A 1088 44.16 -2.90 19.91
C GLN A 1088 44.46 -4.08 18.96
N SER A 1089 43.64 -5.12 18.97
CA SER A 1089 43.77 -6.26 18.03
C SER A 1089 42.95 -6.04 16.75
N HIS A 1090 43.57 -6.25 15.58
CA HIS A 1090 43.01 -5.88 14.28
C HIS A 1090 43.54 -6.76 13.14
N ALA A 1091 42.76 -6.86 12.06
CA ALA A 1091 43.25 -7.17 10.72
C ALA A 1091 43.31 -5.89 9.88
N PHE A 1092 44.35 -5.73 9.05
CA PHE A 1092 44.56 -4.56 8.21
C PHE A 1092 44.84 -4.92 6.75
N ILE A 1093 44.31 -4.10 5.84
CA ILE A 1093 44.83 -3.93 4.48
C ILE A 1093 45.64 -2.64 4.46
N ILE A 1094 46.94 -2.73 4.16
CA ILE A 1094 47.86 -1.59 4.11
C ILE A 1094 48.13 -1.25 2.64
N THR A 1095 47.97 0.02 2.28
CA THR A 1095 48.22 0.51 0.92
C THR A 1095 49.71 0.73 0.66
N GLU A 1096 50.11 0.69 -0.61
CA GLU A 1096 51.33 1.39 -1.01
C GLU A 1096 51.21 2.90 -0.68
N PRO A 1097 52.32 3.61 -0.44
CA PRO A 1097 52.29 5.06 -0.28
C PRO A 1097 51.59 5.74 -1.46
N THR A 1098 50.59 6.58 -1.19
CA THR A 1098 49.80 7.23 -2.23
C THR A 1098 49.34 8.63 -1.83
N ASP A 1099 49.07 9.46 -2.84
CA ASP A 1099 48.37 10.74 -2.76
C ASP A 1099 46.99 10.69 -3.43
N LYS A 1100 46.59 9.52 -3.94
CA LYS A 1100 45.28 9.29 -4.57
C LYS A 1100 44.20 8.96 -3.54
N PRO A 1101 42.92 9.17 -3.87
CA PRO A 1101 41.82 8.72 -3.03
C PRO A 1101 41.88 7.22 -2.74
N ILE A 1102 41.47 6.83 -1.54
CA ILE A 1102 41.37 5.43 -1.13
C ILE A 1102 39.92 4.97 -1.33
N VAL A 1103 39.72 3.98 -2.19
CA VAL A 1103 38.42 3.39 -2.51
C VAL A 1103 38.39 1.96 -1.98
N TYR A 1104 37.50 1.70 -1.02
CA TYR A 1104 37.33 0.38 -0.43
C TYR A 1104 35.87 0.10 -0.11
N TYR A 1105 35.56 -1.17 0.07
CA TYR A 1105 34.25 -1.66 0.45
C TYR A 1105 34.37 -2.30 1.82
N THR A 1106 33.44 -2.02 2.73
CA THR A 1106 33.39 -2.66 4.05
C THR A 1106 31.97 -3.10 4.37
N GLY A 1107 31.84 -4.23 5.06
CA GLY A 1107 30.60 -4.97 5.17
C GLY A 1107 30.62 -5.98 6.29
N PHE A 1108 29.45 -6.52 6.62
CA PHE A 1108 29.34 -7.67 7.51
C PHE A 1108 28.16 -8.56 7.11
N GLY A 1109 28.28 -9.87 7.34
CA GLY A 1109 27.21 -10.86 7.26
C GLY A 1109 26.97 -11.48 8.63
N TRP A 1110 25.73 -11.84 8.94
CA TRP A 1110 25.41 -12.50 10.20
C TRP A 1110 24.31 -13.55 10.06
N GLU A 1111 24.28 -14.50 10.99
CA GLU A 1111 23.48 -15.73 10.90
C GLU A 1111 22.01 -15.47 10.62
N LYS A 1112 21.44 -14.45 11.26
CA LYS A 1112 20.01 -14.16 11.19
C LYS A 1112 19.57 -13.39 9.94
N GLN A 1113 20.51 -13.07 9.05
CA GLN A 1113 20.22 -12.62 7.68
C GLN A 1113 20.71 -13.63 6.62
N GLY A 1114 20.95 -14.88 7.01
CA GLY A 1114 21.26 -15.97 6.08
C GLY A 1114 22.74 -16.22 5.81
N ILE A 1115 23.65 -15.45 6.42
CA ILE A 1115 25.09 -15.75 6.41
C ILE A 1115 25.43 -16.48 7.71
N GLU A 1116 25.33 -17.80 7.68
CA GLU A 1116 25.47 -18.71 8.83
C GLU A 1116 26.92 -19.17 9.07
N THR A 1117 27.80 -19.08 8.06
CA THR A 1117 29.18 -19.57 8.15
C THR A 1117 30.23 -18.64 7.55
N GLU A 1118 31.49 -18.87 7.93
CA GLU A 1118 32.65 -18.17 7.38
C GLU A 1118 32.83 -18.42 5.88
N GLU A 1119 32.53 -19.63 5.41
CA GLU A 1119 32.60 -19.95 3.98
C GLU A 1119 31.60 -19.13 3.16
N GLN A 1120 30.37 -18.96 3.64
CA GLN A 1120 29.35 -18.13 2.97
C GLN A 1120 29.78 -16.66 2.93
N TRP A 1121 30.34 -16.14 4.02
CA TRP A 1121 30.84 -14.76 4.04
C TRP A 1121 32.07 -14.57 3.13
N GLN A 1122 32.94 -15.58 3.06
CA GLN A 1122 34.10 -15.57 2.18
C GLN A 1122 33.68 -15.61 0.70
N GLU A 1123 32.60 -16.32 0.37
CA GLU A 1123 31.97 -16.33 -0.95
C GLU A 1123 31.49 -14.92 -1.34
N GLU A 1124 30.73 -14.24 -0.48
CA GLU A 1124 30.27 -12.86 -0.69
C GLU A 1124 31.41 -11.86 -0.97
N ILE A 1125 32.52 -11.97 -0.23
CA ILE A 1125 33.73 -11.15 -0.47
C ILE A 1125 34.37 -11.47 -1.83
N ASN A 1126 34.41 -12.74 -2.22
CA ASN A 1126 34.97 -13.14 -3.50
C ASN A 1126 34.11 -12.68 -4.68
N GLU A 1127 32.79 -12.81 -4.57
CA GLU A 1127 31.87 -12.29 -5.57
C GLU A 1127 31.95 -10.77 -5.69
N LEU A 1128 32.06 -10.05 -4.57
CA LEU A 1128 32.26 -8.60 -4.58
C LEU A 1128 33.52 -8.23 -5.38
N LYS A 1129 34.63 -8.94 -5.19
CA LYS A 1129 35.87 -8.69 -5.95
C LYS A 1129 35.67 -8.88 -7.46
N GLU A 1130 34.93 -9.90 -7.87
CA GLU A 1130 34.60 -10.10 -9.28
C GLU A 1130 33.67 -9.01 -9.83
N ARG A 1131 32.69 -8.55 -9.04
CA ARG A 1131 31.79 -7.43 -9.40
C ARG A 1131 32.52 -6.08 -9.50
N ILE A 1132 33.49 -5.82 -8.63
CA ILE A 1132 34.35 -4.62 -8.71
C ILE A 1132 35.17 -4.64 -10.01
N LYS A 1133 35.71 -5.81 -10.37
CA LYS A 1133 36.53 -5.98 -11.59
C LYS A 1133 35.70 -5.94 -12.87
N ASN A 1134 34.49 -6.49 -12.83
CA ASN A 1134 33.59 -6.63 -13.98
C ASN A 1134 32.20 -6.07 -13.64
N PRO A 1135 32.03 -4.74 -13.52
CA PRO A 1135 30.73 -4.15 -13.23
C PRO A 1135 29.74 -4.40 -14.37
N LEU A 1136 28.44 -4.32 -14.05
CA LEU A 1136 27.37 -4.38 -15.05
C LEU A 1136 27.59 -3.32 -16.12
N LYS A 1137 27.37 -3.69 -17.40
CA LYS A 1137 27.41 -2.73 -18.52
C LYS A 1137 26.02 -2.47 -19.04
N VAL A 1138 25.75 -1.20 -19.37
CA VAL A 1138 24.48 -0.76 -19.96
C VAL A 1138 24.73 -0.26 -21.38
N GLU A 1139 23.91 -0.71 -22.31
CA GLU A 1139 23.83 -0.18 -23.67
C GLU A 1139 22.43 0.41 -23.88
N ILE A 1140 22.36 1.62 -24.44
CA ILE A 1140 21.10 2.33 -24.70
C ILE A 1140 20.82 2.28 -26.20
N HIS A 1141 19.66 1.77 -26.58
CA HIS A 1141 19.25 1.59 -27.97
C HIS A 1141 18.05 2.46 -28.31
N LYS A 1142 18.17 3.21 -29.41
CA LYS A 1142 17.12 4.09 -29.95
C LYS A 1142 15.92 3.34 -30.49
#